data_AF-A0A9E4LD49-F1
#
_entry.id   AF-A0A9E4LD49-F1
#
_cell.length_a   1.000
_cell.length_b   1.000
_cell.length_c   1.000
_cell.angle_alpha   90.00
_cell.angle_beta   90.00
_cell.angle_gamma   90.00
#
_symmetry.space_group_name_H-M   'P 1'
#
loop_
_entity.id
_entity.type
_entity.pdbx_description
1 polymer ?
#
loop_
_entity_poly.entity_id
_entity_poly.type
_entity_poly.pdbx_seq_one_letter_code
_entity_poly.pdbx_strand_id
1 'polypeptide(L)'
;MVDQRLSGHNGIVNPISIEPIVWLMLEDSEPWRYGEYASNLLKDWLRGHVVAGTPTGHPARVRFRERLMEAYAESDRRLEERLKAQAAARSENDGGPAHQLEQTHPELFVSQLDYGRPPRRERPQVPSVCRDRDYLELLALLGPDLGDEGEAILTRIAQDSPSSLAPALEALFTPLALSQYRRGLLAELTEAYYLDDEGNGYHSDDDGIRRHDPRYSSILQPLAAWYRGPFMVLFQTDPRDGIAVLNRLLNHAALVRAGTLARLYSMGNGLPDVDVARYRVELEIARGRGTYVGDEQVWYWYRGTGVGPYPCISALQAFERACDQFIEQGIPIYKLVSVLLDGCENLAMPGLVVGMLVRHMEVIGDLLDPYFIHPLIWELEIQRVVKEVTSFAGGSEGIKAPERRKWSLREAATMMTARADHERVVELRKIGETLIEKTRFIIGERRQAAATDQNADEDENLDEQLATVILWASCLDRDKLQIHEAAGGVYIQPTPPDEVVQTLRNGNQDFKRASEATRLTVRYLIKANEVPACAIGSDELTADLMSAKALLEEPPTLGGDRPWDVPTLVAAAVLDVNLSRGVELPVESLVSAAEIILTVSEGAAPPGLYDYEESYFEQGADRSAARALPLLLVPAANSLRALVDEGDGSTAFDRFLAGGLNLAQALVNEVRLYLARGLDILWTTPCRQEGMCHHQSGWEIAKATMRDCVLGGWDRETGMRRVVTLDEPIANSLRDIPDEAIEPFRLDAAIRALAPAAMADICVSTDARELLSVVMDAQRRALVRHEHDDLDERGTHVLVTARALLTLAQNGDETAVYEQIDAYADSASHLGNLLRGLSASAEETPDRAATARRIWPNVMLHVLGLADAGHTPFQGDSVGDMTLAALVPNPTYSTQYLYRELKGEPINWWDPVAFRSEVAAWLVHAIGNATCVDQLVSFLGPLSPEDQARFGLPWMAELVLASPGSIANRTYLLANWLIETRAPAAAVGLSATWQQIVDALVVEGDSRLAPYSE
;
A
#
# COMPACT_ATOMS: atom_id res chain seq x y z
N MET A 1 15.96 35.57 -1.34
CA MET A 1 16.23 36.74 -0.43
C MET A 1 15.04 37.70 -0.28
N VAL A 2 14.19 37.92 -1.31
CA VAL A 2 12.97 38.75 -1.18
C VAL A 2 11.87 38.01 -0.39
N ASP A 3 11.62 36.71 -0.63
CA ASP A 3 10.58 35.96 0.11
C ASP A 3 10.78 35.95 1.64
N GLN A 4 11.98 35.66 2.13
CA GLN A 4 12.24 35.54 3.57
C GLN A 4 12.05 36.85 4.36
N ARG A 5 12.22 38.02 3.72
CA ARG A 5 11.94 39.31 4.36
C ARG A 5 10.46 39.68 4.34
N LEU A 6 9.67 39.02 3.52
CA LEU A 6 8.26 39.32 3.31
C LEU A 6 7.33 38.27 3.94
N SER A 7 7.83 37.07 4.26
CA SER A 7 7.08 36.03 4.97
C SER A 7 6.94 36.31 6.46
N GLY A 8 5.73 36.14 6.99
CA GLY A 8 5.48 36.17 8.44
C GLY A 8 5.96 34.90 9.14
N HIS A 9 5.88 34.87 10.48
CA HIS A 9 6.27 33.71 11.31
C HIS A 9 5.51 32.40 10.99
N ASN A 10 4.45 32.49 10.19
CA ASN A 10 3.60 31.35 9.79
C ASN A 10 3.99 30.80 8.40
N GLY A 11 5.09 31.25 7.79
CA GLY A 11 5.54 30.81 6.47
C GLY A 11 4.75 31.37 5.28
N ILE A 12 3.74 32.21 5.53
CA ILE A 12 2.89 32.85 4.52
C ILE A 12 3.45 34.23 4.18
N VAL A 13 3.52 34.56 2.89
CA VAL A 13 4.04 35.86 2.46
C VAL A 13 3.06 36.99 2.73
N ASN A 14 3.57 38.14 3.16
CA ASN A 14 2.81 39.38 3.26
C ASN A 14 2.42 39.87 1.85
N PRO A 15 1.13 39.81 1.48
CA PRO A 15 0.71 40.08 0.11
C PRO A 15 1.01 41.52 -0.34
N ILE A 16 0.93 42.49 0.57
CA ILE A 16 1.21 43.92 0.29
C ILE A 16 2.66 44.12 -0.12
N SER A 17 3.57 43.32 0.43
CA SER A 17 5.00 43.52 0.22
C SER A 17 5.48 42.90 -1.09
N ILE A 18 4.85 41.82 -1.55
CA ILE A 18 5.12 41.20 -2.86
C ILE A 18 4.43 41.97 -4.00
N GLU A 19 3.30 42.63 -3.74
CA GLU A 19 2.43 43.20 -4.77
C GLU A 19 3.15 44.02 -5.87
N PRO A 20 4.17 44.86 -5.58
CA PRO A 20 4.92 45.57 -6.63
C PRO A 20 5.63 44.64 -7.63
N ILE A 21 6.13 43.49 -7.18
CA ILE A 21 6.78 42.48 -8.02
C ILE A 21 5.74 41.78 -8.89
N VAL A 22 4.58 41.45 -8.31
CA VAL A 22 3.45 40.90 -9.07
C VAL A 22 3.03 41.86 -10.17
N TRP A 23 2.91 43.16 -9.90
CA TRP A 23 2.59 44.15 -10.94
C TRP A 23 3.56 44.14 -12.12
N LEU A 24 4.87 43.95 -11.86
CA LEU A 24 5.88 43.81 -12.91
C LEU A 24 5.70 42.50 -13.68
N MET A 25 5.42 41.38 -13.00
CA MET A 25 5.17 40.10 -13.65
C MET A 25 3.93 40.16 -14.55
N LEU A 26 2.87 40.86 -14.13
CA LEU A 26 1.64 41.03 -14.91
C LEU A 26 1.79 41.91 -16.17
N GLU A 27 2.99 42.46 -16.44
CA GLU A 27 3.32 43.03 -17.75
C GLU A 27 3.37 41.96 -18.84
N ASP A 28 3.77 40.73 -18.48
CA ASP A 28 3.73 39.59 -19.38
C ASP A 28 2.31 39.01 -19.57
N SER A 29 2.11 38.27 -20.65
CA SER A 29 0.88 37.53 -20.96
C SER A 29 0.69 36.23 -20.15
N GLU A 30 1.76 35.48 -19.86
CA GLU A 30 1.69 34.19 -19.14
C GLU A 30 2.75 34.13 -18.02
N PRO A 31 2.69 35.02 -17.01
CA PRO A 31 3.76 35.18 -16.02
C PRO A 31 4.05 33.93 -15.16
N TRP A 32 3.13 32.98 -15.09
CA TRP A 32 3.33 31.71 -14.39
C TRP A 32 4.20 30.70 -15.17
N ARG A 33 4.51 30.96 -16.46
CA ARG A 33 5.34 30.08 -17.29
C ARG A 33 6.83 30.39 -17.28
N TYR A 34 7.27 31.44 -16.57
CA TYR A 34 8.68 31.84 -16.49
C TYR A 34 9.57 30.92 -15.64
N GLY A 35 9.00 29.87 -15.07
CA GLY A 35 9.70 28.92 -14.21
C GLY A 35 8.98 28.74 -12.88
N GLU A 36 9.39 27.73 -12.13
CA GLU A 36 8.71 27.34 -10.88
C GLU A 36 8.73 28.46 -9.83
N TYR A 37 9.81 29.25 -9.76
CA TYR A 37 9.90 30.38 -8.83
C TYR A 37 8.81 31.43 -9.07
N ALA A 38 8.58 31.82 -10.32
CA ALA A 38 7.55 32.78 -10.70
C ALA A 38 6.14 32.25 -10.38
N SER A 39 5.89 30.98 -10.69
CA SER A 39 4.64 30.30 -10.37
C SER A 39 4.40 30.23 -8.85
N ASN A 40 5.40 29.81 -8.08
CA ASN A 40 5.32 29.72 -6.61
C ASN A 40 5.13 31.09 -5.96
N LEU A 41 5.81 32.14 -6.43
CA LEU A 41 5.63 33.50 -5.92
C LEU A 41 4.19 34.00 -6.13
N LEU A 42 3.60 33.75 -7.31
CA LEU A 42 2.19 34.08 -7.58
C LEU A 42 1.23 33.27 -6.70
N LYS A 43 1.50 31.97 -6.50
CA LYS A 43 0.71 31.12 -5.59
C LYS A 43 0.79 31.62 -4.15
N ASP A 44 1.98 31.90 -3.63
CA ASP A 44 2.19 32.37 -2.26
C ASP A 44 1.61 33.76 -2.02
N TRP A 45 1.69 34.65 -3.02
CA TRP A 45 1.00 35.93 -3.01
C TRP A 45 -0.52 35.78 -2.90
N LEU A 46 -1.13 34.91 -3.72
CA LEU A 46 -2.56 34.64 -3.65
C LEU A 46 -2.97 33.95 -2.34
N ARG A 47 -2.19 32.96 -1.86
CA ARG A 47 -2.40 32.31 -0.55
C ARG A 47 -2.37 33.35 0.58
N GLY A 48 -1.44 34.31 0.52
CA GLY A 48 -1.39 35.46 1.43
C GLY A 48 -2.68 36.28 1.43
N HIS A 49 -3.25 36.56 0.25
CA HIS A 49 -4.53 37.24 0.12
C HIS A 49 -5.73 36.43 0.64
N VAL A 50 -5.73 35.11 0.44
CA VAL A 50 -6.76 34.18 0.95
C VAL A 50 -6.76 34.16 2.47
N VAL A 51 -5.58 34.06 3.09
CA VAL A 51 -5.42 34.07 4.56
C VAL A 51 -5.77 35.45 5.15
N ALA A 52 -5.42 36.53 4.44
CA ALA A 52 -5.77 37.89 4.85
C ALA A 52 -7.27 38.23 4.69
N GLY A 53 -8.07 37.37 4.03
CA GLY A 53 -9.49 37.62 3.77
C GLY A 53 -9.73 38.84 2.88
N THR A 54 -8.89 39.04 1.86
CA THR A 54 -8.96 40.23 0.99
C THR A 54 -10.27 40.24 0.19
N PRO A 55 -11.09 41.30 0.27
CA PRO A 55 -12.38 41.37 -0.43
C PRO A 55 -12.21 41.42 -1.96
N THR A 56 -13.29 41.15 -2.68
CA THR A 56 -13.33 41.23 -4.15
C THR A 56 -12.97 42.62 -4.68
N GLY A 57 -12.48 42.71 -5.91
CA GLY A 57 -12.07 43.94 -6.58
C GLY A 57 -10.62 44.34 -6.33
N HIS A 58 -9.75 43.40 -5.92
CA HIS A 58 -8.34 43.70 -5.72
C HIS A 58 -7.65 43.96 -7.08
N PRO A 59 -7.10 45.16 -7.34
CA PRO A 59 -6.69 45.55 -8.69
C PRO A 59 -5.68 44.59 -9.35
N ALA A 60 -4.69 44.10 -8.59
CA ALA A 60 -3.73 43.14 -9.11
C ALA A 60 -4.34 41.74 -9.35
N ARG A 61 -5.29 41.28 -8.52
CA ARG A 61 -5.95 39.97 -8.72
C ARG A 61 -6.89 40.01 -9.92
N VAL A 62 -7.60 41.13 -10.11
CA VAL A 62 -8.44 41.37 -11.27
C VAL A 62 -7.62 41.37 -12.56
N ARG A 63 -6.50 42.10 -12.60
CA ARG A 63 -5.59 42.09 -13.75
C ARG A 63 -5.00 40.69 -13.99
N PHE A 64 -4.69 39.96 -12.93
CA PHE A 64 -4.18 38.60 -13.07
C PHE A 64 -5.23 37.63 -13.62
N ARG A 65 -6.49 37.74 -13.17
CA ARG A 65 -7.62 37.01 -13.76
C ARG A 65 -7.70 37.27 -15.26
N GLU A 66 -7.63 38.53 -15.70
CA GLU A 66 -7.69 38.87 -17.13
C GLU A 66 -6.62 38.11 -17.93
N ARG A 67 -5.39 37.99 -17.41
CA ARG A 67 -4.33 37.19 -18.04
C ARG A 67 -4.67 35.70 -18.13
N LEU A 68 -5.20 35.12 -17.06
CA LEU A 68 -5.63 33.72 -17.05
C LEU A 68 -6.76 33.47 -18.07
N MET A 69 -7.74 34.37 -18.15
CA MET A 69 -8.84 34.28 -19.12
C MET A 69 -8.34 34.43 -20.57
N GLU A 70 -7.40 35.34 -20.83
CA GLU A 70 -6.76 35.50 -22.15
C GLU A 70 -6.05 34.21 -22.59
N ALA A 71 -5.29 33.58 -21.68
CA ALA A 71 -4.60 32.31 -21.94
C ALA A 71 -5.58 31.16 -22.21
N TYR A 72 -6.70 31.11 -21.47
CA TYR A 72 -7.78 30.15 -21.72
C TYR A 72 -8.43 30.33 -23.09
N ALA A 73 -8.87 31.54 -23.41
CA ALA A 73 -9.54 31.84 -24.67
C ALA A 73 -8.67 31.49 -25.88
N GLU A 74 -7.37 31.76 -25.78
CA GLU A 74 -6.41 31.37 -26.80
C GLU A 74 -6.24 29.84 -26.91
N SER A 75 -6.16 29.12 -25.78
CA SER A 75 -6.07 27.66 -25.80
C SER A 75 -7.35 26.98 -26.32
N ASP A 76 -8.53 27.53 -26.05
CA ASP A 76 -9.82 26.99 -26.51
C ASP A 76 -9.98 27.21 -28.02
N ARG A 77 -9.59 28.39 -28.54
CA ARG A 77 -9.52 28.63 -30.00
C ARG A 77 -8.66 27.60 -30.73
N ARG A 78 -7.46 27.32 -30.23
CA ARG A 78 -6.56 26.31 -30.83
C ARG A 78 -7.16 24.91 -30.80
N LEU A 79 -7.91 24.57 -29.75
CA LEU A 79 -8.61 23.30 -29.67
C LEU A 79 -9.73 23.22 -30.70
N GLU A 80 -10.57 24.26 -30.82
CA GLU A 80 -11.61 24.32 -31.84
C GLU A 80 -11.06 24.19 -33.26
N GLU A 81 -9.97 24.90 -33.56
CA GLU A 81 -9.30 24.81 -34.87
C GLU A 81 -8.79 23.40 -35.15
N ARG A 82 -8.20 22.73 -34.13
CA ARG A 82 -7.73 21.35 -34.24
C ARG A 82 -8.89 20.38 -34.46
N LEU A 83 -10.00 20.53 -33.72
CA LEU A 83 -11.19 19.69 -33.88
C LEU A 83 -11.83 19.90 -35.26
N LYS A 84 -11.91 21.14 -35.74
CA LYS A 84 -12.37 21.48 -37.10
C LYS A 84 -11.45 20.86 -38.17
N ALA A 85 -10.13 20.92 -37.99
CA ALA A 85 -9.16 20.30 -38.89
C ALA A 85 -9.24 18.76 -38.87
N GLN A 86 -9.42 18.14 -37.70
CA GLN A 86 -9.63 16.69 -37.58
C GLN A 86 -10.93 16.25 -38.25
N ALA A 87 -12.01 17.01 -38.09
CA ALA A 87 -13.29 16.75 -38.77
C ALA A 87 -13.16 16.88 -40.29
N ALA A 88 -12.44 17.90 -40.78
CA ALA A 88 -12.15 18.07 -42.20
C ALA A 88 -11.28 16.91 -42.76
N ALA A 89 -10.24 16.49 -42.03
CA ALA A 89 -9.38 15.38 -42.43
C ALA A 89 -10.13 14.02 -42.42
N ARG A 90 -11.05 13.79 -41.47
CA ARG A 90 -11.95 12.62 -41.48
C ARG A 90 -12.86 12.65 -42.70
N SER A 91 -13.43 13.81 -43.04
CA SER A 91 -14.25 13.99 -44.25
C SER A 91 -13.48 13.80 -45.56
N GLU A 92 -12.16 14.02 -45.58
CA GLU A 92 -11.30 13.78 -46.76
C GLU A 92 -10.82 12.32 -46.86
N ASN A 93 -10.71 11.59 -45.74
CA ASN A 93 -10.33 10.17 -45.69
C ASN A 93 -11.50 9.19 -45.89
N ASP A 94 -12.75 9.67 -45.93
CA ASP A 94 -13.99 8.90 -46.18
C ASP A 94 -14.09 8.26 -47.59
N GLY A 95 -12.99 8.26 -48.37
CA GLY A 95 -12.89 7.61 -49.68
C GLY A 95 -11.72 6.62 -49.83
N GLY A 96 -10.96 6.33 -48.77
CA GLY A 96 -9.77 5.47 -48.83
C GLY A 96 -10.06 3.96 -48.77
N PRO A 97 -9.15 3.10 -49.28
CA PRO A 97 -9.33 1.64 -49.29
C PRO A 97 -9.50 0.99 -47.91
N ALA A 98 -9.05 1.66 -46.83
CA ALA A 98 -9.28 1.22 -45.45
C ALA A 98 -10.77 1.27 -45.06
N HIS A 99 -11.50 2.32 -45.46
CA HIS A 99 -12.93 2.46 -45.19
C HIS A 99 -13.77 1.46 -46.02
N GLN A 100 -13.31 1.12 -47.24
CA GLN A 100 -13.94 0.05 -48.03
C GLN A 100 -13.72 -1.33 -47.41
N LEU A 101 -12.55 -1.59 -46.80
CA LEU A 101 -12.27 -2.84 -46.08
C LEU A 101 -13.16 -2.99 -44.84
N GLU A 102 -13.40 -1.91 -44.11
CA GLU A 102 -14.25 -1.86 -42.92
C GLU A 102 -15.74 -2.11 -43.25
N GLN A 103 -16.20 -1.63 -44.41
CA GLN A 103 -17.55 -1.89 -44.92
C GLN A 103 -17.74 -3.28 -45.56
N THR A 104 -16.68 -3.86 -46.13
CA THR A 104 -16.75 -5.18 -46.79
C THR A 104 -16.44 -6.35 -45.87
N HIS A 105 -15.75 -6.11 -44.75
CA HIS A 105 -15.40 -7.13 -43.75
C HIS A 105 -15.63 -6.61 -42.32
N PRO A 106 -16.87 -6.31 -41.91
CA PRO A 106 -17.17 -5.85 -40.55
C PRO A 106 -16.68 -6.84 -39.47
N GLU A 107 -16.66 -8.14 -39.79
CA GLU A 107 -16.16 -9.21 -38.93
C GLU A 107 -14.65 -9.17 -38.62
N LEU A 108 -13.83 -8.43 -39.37
CA LEU A 108 -12.38 -8.26 -39.08
C LEU A 108 -12.10 -7.13 -38.08
N PHE A 109 -13.06 -6.21 -37.91
CA PHE A 109 -12.95 -5.04 -37.01
C PHE A 109 -13.83 -5.16 -35.77
N VAL A 110 -14.58 -6.26 -35.64
CA VAL A 110 -15.18 -6.68 -34.37
C VAL A 110 -14.08 -7.36 -33.55
N SER A 111 -13.22 -6.57 -32.92
CA SER A 111 -12.48 -7.02 -31.75
C SER A 111 -13.47 -7.19 -30.59
N GLN A 112 -14.09 -8.37 -30.58
CA GLN A 112 -14.42 -9.22 -29.43
C GLN A 112 -14.87 -8.54 -28.12
N LEU A 113 -16.16 -8.77 -27.82
CA LEU A 113 -16.76 -8.97 -26.49
C LEU A 113 -17.11 -7.74 -25.66
N ASP A 114 -18.04 -6.95 -26.20
CA ASP A 114 -18.82 -5.97 -25.43
C ASP A 114 -20.03 -6.67 -24.77
N TYR A 115 -19.79 -7.35 -23.63
CA TYR A 115 -20.86 -7.87 -22.79
C TYR A 115 -21.52 -6.71 -22.04
N GLY A 116 -22.66 -6.22 -22.55
CA GLY A 116 -23.70 -5.52 -21.77
C GLY A 116 -23.29 -4.22 -21.06
N ARG A 117 -22.18 -3.57 -21.44
CA ARG A 117 -21.82 -2.25 -20.89
C ARG A 117 -22.58 -1.15 -21.64
N PRO A 118 -23.08 -0.10 -20.95
CA PRO A 118 -23.50 1.10 -21.65
C PRO A 118 -22.30 1.68 -22.41
N PRO A 119 -22.50 2.20 -23.64
CA PRO A 119 -21.41 2.75 -24.43
C PRO A 119 -20.68 3.84 -23.64
N ARG A 120 -19.33 3.74 -23.60
CA ARG A 120 -18.45 4.79 -23.06
C ARG A 120 -18.88 6.13 -23.64
N ARG A 121 -19.22 7.08 -22.76
CA ARG A 121 -19.55 8.45 -23.19
C ARG A 121 -18.26 9.08 -23.74
N GLU A 122 -18.17 9.31 -25.04
CA GLU A 122 -17.09 10.14 -25.60
C GLU A 122 -17.19 11.53 -24.96
N ARG A 123 -16.27 11.84 -24.05
CA ARG A 123 -16.24 13.15 -23.38
C ARG A 123 -15.64 14.20 -24.32
N PRO A 124 -16.20 15.43 -24.34
CA PRO A 124 -15.59 16.54 -25.07
C PRO A 124 -14.15 16.79 -24.60
N GLN A 125 -13.25 17.13 -25.53
CA GLN A 125 -11.89 17.52 -25.16
C GLN A 125 -11.89 18.89 -24.47
N VAL A 126 -11.11 19.04 -23.39
CA VAL A 126 -10.83 20.32 -22.74
C VAL A 126 -9.56 20.98 -23.31
N PRO A 127 -9.44 22.32 -23.32
CA PRO A 127 -8.24 23.04 -23.76
C PRO A 127 -6.97 22.57 -23.07
N SER A 128 -5.83 22.59 -23.76
CA SER A 128 -4.55 22.12 -23.19
C SER A 128 -4.11 22.88 -21.93
N VAL A 129 -4.46 24.16 -21.82
CA VAL A 129 -4.19 24.94 -20.59
C VAL A 129 -4.97 24.44 -19.38
N CYS A 130 -6.10 23.76 -19.57
CA CYS A 130 -6.84 23.13 -18.46
C CYS A 130 -6.18 21.83 -17.97
N ARG A 131 -5.10 21.38 -18.62
CA ARG A 131 -4.25 20.28 -18.13
C ARG A 131 -2.99 20.82 -17.45
N ASP A 132 -2.75 22.12 -17.53
CA ASP A 132 -1.67 22.82 -16.84
C ASP A 132 -2.06 22.98 -15.37
N ARG A 133 -1.29 22.35 -14.48
CA ARG A 133 -1.61 22.27 -13.05
C ARG A 133 -1.46 23.62 -12.36
N ASP A 134 -0.44 24.38 -12.74
CA ASP A 134 -0.16 25.69 -12.16
C ASP A 134 -1.28 26.67 -12.51
N TYR A 135 -1.73 26.62 -13.76
CA TYR A 135 -2.87 27.42 -14.22
C TYR A 135 -4.12 27.16 -13.37
N LEU A 136 -4.48 25.88 -13.13
CA LEU A 136 -5.68 25.53 -12.35
C LEU A 136 -5.57 25.89 -10.87
N GLU A 137 -4.40 25.69 -10.27
CA GLU A 137 -4.16 26.10 -8.89
C GLU A 137 -4.27 27.63 -8.74
N LEU A 138 -3.63 28.39 -9.65
CA LEU A 138 -3.68 29.86 -9.66
C LEU A 138 -5.10 30.37 -9.90
N LEU A 139 -5.85 29.76 -10.82
CA LEU A 139 -7.24 30.08 -11.09
C LEU A 139 -8.10 29.91 -9.82
N ALA A 140 -7.97 28.78 -9.12
CA ALA A 140 -8.71 28.52 -7.87
C ALA A 140 -8.30 29.48 -6.73
N LEU A 141 -7.01 29.81 -6.63
CA LEU A 141 -6.47 30.74 -5.62
C LEU A 141 -6.93 32.20 -5.79
N LEU A 142 -7.51 32.59 -6.93
CA LEU A 142 -8.12 33.92 -7.09
C LEU A 142 -9.24 34.17 -6.06
N GLY A 143 -9.91 33.11 -5.60
CA GLY A 143 -10.96 33.16 -4.59
C GLY A 143 -12.02 34.22 -4.93
N PRO A 144 -12.26 35.25 -4.08
CA PRO A 144 -13.27 36.28 -4.32
C PRO A 144 -13.17 37.03 -5.66
N ASP A 145 -12.01 36.98 -6.34
CA ASP A 145 -11.79 37.62 -7.65
C ASP A 145 -11.90 36.63 -8.84
N LEU A 146 -12.25 35.36 -8.63
CA LEU A 146 -12.41 34.33 -9.69
C LEU A 146 -13.35 34.77 -10.82
N GLY A 147 -14.52 35.30 -10.46
CA GLY A 147 -15.56 35.79 -11.39
C GLY A 147 -16.29 34.68 -12.16
N ASP A 148 -17.40 35.07 -12.81
CA ASP A 148 -18.30 34.15 -13.53
C ASP A 148 -17.59 33.35 -14.63
N GLU A 149 -16.62 33.96 -15.33
CA GLU A 149 -15.83 33.28 -16.37
C GLU A 149 -14.92 32.20 -15.78
N GLY A 150 -14.24 32.48 -14.67
CA GLY A 150 -13.40 31.50 -13.99
C GLY A 150 -14.20 30.34 -13.40
N GLU A 151 -15.38 30.64 -12.84
CA GLU A 151 -16.34 29.61 -12.40
C GLU A 151 -16.78 28.73 -13.58
N ALA A 152 -17.19 29.32 -14.71
CA ALA A 152 -17.60 28.58 -15.89
C ALA A 152 -16.50 27.64 -16.42
N ILE A 153 -15.23 28.06 -16.35
CA ILE A 153 -14.08 27.21 -16.70
C ILE A 153 -13.99 26.01 -15.75
N LEU A 154 -14.02 26.23 -14.43
CA LEU A 154 -13.93 25.14 -13.44
C LEU A 154 -15.12 24.17 -13.56
N THR A 155 -16.33 24.68 -13.77
CA THR A 155 -17.53 23.85 -13.98
C THR A 155 -17.45 23.05 -15.29
N ARG A 156 -16.92 23.62 -16.38
CA ARG A 156 -16.68 22.88 -17.63
C ARG A 156 -15.67 21.76 -17.43
N ILE A 157 -14.58 22.00 -16.71
CA ILE A 157 -13.60 20.96 -16.37
C ILE A 157 -14.23 19.88 -15.51
N ALA A 158 -15.05 20.25 -14.51
CA ALA A 158 -15.78 19.30 -13.67
C ALA A 158 -16.67 18.35 -14.49
N GLN A 159 -17.24 18.82 -15.61
CA GLN A 159 -18.11 18.02 -16.47
C GLN A 159 -17.33 17.20 -17.50
N ASP A 160 -16.34 17.81 -18.16
CA ASP A 160 -15.67 17.23 -19.33
C ASP A 160 -14.39 16.47 -18.96
N SER A 161 -13.68 16.89 -17.91
CA SER A 161 -12.42 16.28 -17.44
C SER A 161 -12.24 16.42 -15.92
N PRO A 162 -13.11 15.81 -15.09
CA PRO A 162 -13.10 15.99 -13.65
C PRO A 162 -11.77 15.66 -13.00
N SER A 163 -11.04 14.63 -13.47
CA SER A 163 -9.71 14.27 -12.94
C SER A 163 -8.67 15.40 -13.02
N SER A 164 -8.86 16.37 -13.92
CA SER A 164 -7.98 17.54 -14.02
C SER A 164 -8.18 18.53 -12.87
N LEU A 165 -9.26 18.43 -12.07
CA LEU A 165 -9.55 19.36 -10.95
C LEU A 165 -8.63 19.21 -9.73
N ALA A 166 -7.77 18.18 -9.67
CA ALA A 166 -6.91 17.94 -8.50
C ALA A 166 -6.18 19.21 -8.00
N PRO A 167 -5.56 20.07 -8.85
CA PRO A 167 -4.92 21.29 -8.37
C PRO A 167 -5.85 22.33 -7.75
N ALA A 168 -7.13 22.34 -8.13
CA ALA A 168 -8.12 23.26 -7.56
C ALA A 168 -8.69 22.79 -6.21
N LEU A 169 -8.56 21.50 -5.87
CA LEU A 169 -9.22 20.87 -4.71
C LEU A 169 -8.27 20.29 -3.67
N GLU A 170 -7.11 19.78 -4.09
CA GLU A 170 -6.14 19.10 -3.21
C GLU A 170 -4.95 19.99 -2.84
N ALA A 171 -4.75 21.10 -3.56
CA ALA A 171 -3.65 22.03 -3.29
C ALA A 171 -3.91 22.88 -2.03
N LEU A 172 -2.84 23.39 -1.42
CA LEU A 172 -2.92 24.19 -0.20
C LEU A 172 -3.69 25.49 -0.44
N PHE A 173 -4.66 25.77 0.44
CA PHE A 173 -5.54 26.94 0.45
C PHE A 173 -6.49 27.13 -0.75
N THR A 174 -6.41 26.32 -1.81
CA THR A 174 -7.39 26.41 -2.92
C THR A 174 -8.83 26.13 -2.49
N PRO A 175 -9.12 25.14 -1.62
CA PRO A 175 -10.49 24.98 -1.11
C PRO A 175 -10.99 26.20 -0.34
N LEU A 176 -10.09 26.82 0.45
CA LEU A 176 -10.44 28.02 1.23
C LEU A 176 -10.73 29.19 0.30
N ALA A 177 -9.92 29.40 -0.73
CA ALA A 177 -10.13 30.43 -1.74
C ALA A 177 -11.49 30.27 -2.45
N LEU A 178 -11.79 29.06 -2.93
CA LEU A 178 -13.07 28.74 -3.59
C LEU A 178 -14.27 28.96 -2.66
N SER A 179 -14.14 28.58 -1.37
CA SER A 179 -15.20 28.81 -0.39
C SER A 179 -15.49 30.29 -0.11
N GLN A 180 -14.50 31.18 -0.29
CA GLN A 180 -14.66 32.63 -0.13
C GLN A 180 -15.33 33.30 -1.34
N TYR A 181 -15.36 32.64 -2.51
CA TYR A 181 -15.98 33.17 -3.73
C TYR A 181 -17.50 32.99 -3.74
N ARG A 182 -17.96 31.72 -3.80
CA ARG A 182 -19.38 31.37 -3.86
C ARG A 182 -19.65 30.14 -3.00
N ARG A 183 -20.66 30.26 -2.15
CA ARG A 183 -21.22 29.15 -1.38
C ARG A 183 -21.73 28.04 -2.33
N GLY A 184 -21.45 26.78 -2.01
CA GLY A 184 -21.81 25.61 -2.85
C GLY A 184 -20.81 25.26 -3.95
N LEU A 185 -20.01 26.20 -4.49
CA LEU A 185 -19.09 25.89 -5.60
C LEU A 185 -18.05 24.82 -5.23
N LEU A 186 -17.44 24.93 -4.04
CA LEU A 186 -16.49 23.93 -3.56
C LEU A 186 -17.14 22.54 -3.45
N ALA A 187 -18.39 22.48 -3.00
CA ALA A 187 -19.14 21.24 -2.87
C ALA A 187 -19.39 20.59 -4.25
N GLU A 188 -19.84 21.40 -5.22
CA GLU A 188 -20.09 20.98 -6.61
C GLU A 188 -18.81 20.40 -7.27
N LEU A 189 -17.68 21.10 -7.13
CA LEU A 189 -16.39 20.65 -7.70
C LEU A 189 -15.85 19.41 -6.98
N THR A 190 -15.97 19.35 -5.65
CA THR A 190 -15.54 18.19 -4.84
C THR A 190 -16.26 16.93 -5.27
N GLU A 191 -17.58 16.99 -5.43
CA GLU A 191 -18.40 15.86 -5.85
C GLU A 191 -18.02 15.38 -7.25
N ALA A 192 -17.89 16.31 -8.21
CA ALA A 192 -17.54 15.97 -9.59
C ALA A 192 -16.14 15.34 -9.71
N TYR A 193 -15.18 15.78 -8.89
CA TYR A 193 -13.81 15.25 -8.90
C TYR A 193 -13.73 13.82 -8.34
N TYR A 194 -14.35 13.59 -7.17
CA TYR A 194 -14.19 12.34 -6.43
C TYR A 194 -15.12 11.21 -6.88
N LEU A 195 -16.31 11.50 -7.40
CA LEU A 195 -17.17 10.46 -7.98
C LEU A 195 -16.61 10.02 -9.34
N ASP A 196 -16.28 8.72 -9.47
CA ASP A 196 -15.84 8.15 -10.74
C ASP A 196 -16.82 7.09 -11.25
N ASP A 197 -17.67 7.50 -12.19
CA ASP A 197 -18.64 6.62 -12.85
C ASP A 197 -18.02 5.74 -13.96
N GLU A 198 -16.70 5.83 -14.25
CA GLU A 198 -16.06 5.20 -15.43
C GLU A 198 -15.18 3.97 -15.15
N GLY A 199 -15.19 3.45 -13.92
CA GLY A 199 -14.35 2.33 -13.50
C GLY A 199 -14.52 1.05 -14.33
N ASN A 200 -13.46 0.66 -15.05
CA ASN A 200 -13.41 -0.53 -15.92
C ASN A 200 -13.30 -1.88 -15.19
N GLY A 201 -13.44 -1.91 -13.86
CA GLY A 201 -13.47 -3.14 -13.06
C GLY A 201 -12.15 -3.93 -12.95
N TYR A 202 -11.09 -3.52 -13.65
CA TYR A 202 -9.80 -4.24 -13.67
C TYR A 202 -8.59 -3.42 -13.16
N HIS A 203 -8.72 -2.10 -12.98
CA HIS A 203 -7.69 -1.27 -12.34
C HIS A 203 -8.32 -0.33 -11.32
N SER A 204 -7.61 -0.15 -10.21
CA SER A 204 -8.11 0.30 -8.91
C SER A 204 -8.43 1.80 -8.85
N ASP A 205 -9.70 2.16 -9.03
CA ASP A 205 -10.30 3.26 -8.27
C ASP A 205 -11.01 2.63 -7.05
N ASP A 206 -10.65 3.06 -5.84
CA ASP A 206 -11.06 2.42 -4.59
C ASP A 206 -12.58 2.54 -4.39
N ASP A 207 -13.33 1.49 -4.70
CA ASP A 207 -14.79 1.45 -4.54
C ASP A 207 -15.55 2.60 -5.28
N GLY A 208 -15.09 2.99 -6.47
CA GLY A 208 -15.76 4.03 -7.30
C GLY A 208 -15.45 5.48 -6.87
N ILE A 209 -14.48 5.66 -5.98
CA ILE A 209 -14.00 6.97 -5.55
C ILE A 209 -12.58 7.20 -6.04
N ARG A 210 -12.36 8.33 -6.71
CA ARG A 210 -11.04 8.72 -7.20
C ARG A 210 -10.07 8.96 -6.04
N ARG A 211 -8.87 8.38 -6.08
CA ARG A 211 -7.83 8.56 -5.05
C ARG A 211 -7.37 10.02 -4.90
N HIS A 212 -6.79 10.34 -3.73
CA HIS A 212 -6.03 11.58 -3.54
C HIS A 212 -4.88 11.66 -4.56
N ASP A 213 -4.61 12.84 -5.13
CA ASP A 213 -3.50 13.00 -6.08
C ASP A 213 -2.16 12.77 -5.35
N PRO A 214 -1.31 11.83 -5.83
CA PRO A 214 -0.04 11.49 -5.19
C PRO A 214 0.91 12.69 -5.05
N ARG A 215 0.81 13.75 -5.85
CA ARG A 215 1.70 14.92 -5.73
C ARG A 215 1.47 15.75 -4.48
N TYR A 216 0.26 15.72 -3.92
CA TYR A 216 -0.04 16.33 -2.63
C TYR A 216 0.18 15.33 -1.47
N SER A 217 0.78 14.18 -1.79
CA SER A 217 1.16 13.11 -0.87
C SER A 217 2.66 12.91 -0.88
N SER A 218 3.35 13.25 0.21
CA SER A 218 4.74 12.76 0.34
C SER A 218 4.73 11.27 0.69
N ILE A 219 5.83 10.57 0.35
CA ILE A 219 6.04 9.14 0.66
C ILE A 219 5.89 8.84 2.18
N LEU A 220 6.06 9.86 3.02
CA LEU A 220 5.93 9.78 4.49
C LEU A 220 4.54 10.19 5.03
N GLN A 221 3.63 10.67 4.18
CA GLN A 221 2.29 11.06 4.62
C GLN A 221 1.32 9.88 4.60
N PRO A 222 0.38 9.83 5.56
CA PRO A 222 -0.62 8.77 5.61
C PRO A 222 -1.54 8.83 4.38
N LEU A 223 -1.95 7.67 3.88
CA LEU A 223 -2.83 7.55 2.70
C LEU A 223 -4.18 8.27 2.90
N ALA A 224 -4.67 8.31 4.15
CA ALA A 224 -5.81 9.11 4.58
C ALA A 224 -5.48 9.94 5.84
N ALA A 225 -5.96 11.18 5.88
CA ALA A 225 -5.87 12.05 7.06
C ALA A 225 -6.95 13.13 7.04
N TRP A 226 -7.32 13.63 8.22
CA TRP A 226 -8.31 14.71 8.39
C TRP A 226 -7.98 16.01 7.63
N TYR A 227 -6.71 16.26 7.28
CA TYR A 227 -6.26 17.46 6.56
C TYR A 227 -6.14 17.25 5.05
N ARG A 228 -6.44 16.05 4.54
CA ARG A 228 -6.39 15.74 3.10
C ARG A 228 -7.68 16.11 2.40
N GLY A 229 -7.56 16.51 1.13
CA GLY A 229 -8.68 16.97 0.33
C GLY A 229 -9.34 18.26 0.85
N PRO A 230 -10.45 18.66 0.22
CA PRO A 230 -11.15 19.90 0.53
C PRO A 230 -12.06 19.81 1.77
N PHE A 231 -12.18 18.63 2.40
CA PHE A 231 -13.28 18.28 3.30
C PHE A 231 -13.32 19.15 4.57
N MET A 232 -12.19 19.36 5.26
CA MET A 232 -12.17 20.17 6.49
C MET A 232 -12.66 21.60 6.22
N VAL A 233 -12.16 22.23 5.15
CA VAL A 233 -12.59 23.58 4.75
C VAL A 233 -14.06 23.58 4.38
N LEU A 234 -14.50 22.58 3.63
CA LEU A 234 -15.89 22.44 3.22
C LEU A 234 -16.83 22.36 4.43
N PHE A 235 -16.49 21.58 5.45
CA PHE A 235 -17.31 21.50 6.68
C PHE A 235 -17.30 22.80 7.49
N GLN A 236 -16.18 23.53 7.51
CA GLN A 236 -16.08 24.79 8.26
C GLN A 236 -16.79 25.96 7.60
N THR A 237 -16.85 25.97 6.26
CA THR A 237 -17.35 27.11 5.48
C THR A 237 -18.76 26.89 4.94
N ASP A 238 -19.11 25.66 4.59
CA ASP A 238 -20.44 25.28 4.12
C ASP A 238 -20.90 23.90 4.66
N PRO A 239 -21.18 23.79 5.98
CA PRO A 239 -21.49 22.51 6.61
C PRO A 239 -22.64 21.75 5.94
N ARG A 240 -23.67 22.46 5.45
CA ARG A 240 -24.86 21.82 4.89
C ARG A 240 -24.56 21.11 3.59
N ASP A 241 -23.94 21.80 2.63
CA ASP A 241 -23.62 21.22 1.33
C ASP A 241 -22.45 20.24 1.46
N GLY A 242 -21.51 20.51 2.38
CA GLY A 242 -20.44 19.57 2.73
C GLY A 242 -20.92 18.23 3.24
N ILE A 243 -21.88 18.20 4.17
CA ILE A 243 -22.47 16.96 4.67
C ILE A 243 -23.24 16.24 3.56
N ALA A 244 -23.94 16.98 2.70
CA ALA A 244 -24.68 16.40 1.59
C ALA A 244 -23.75 15.73 0.56
N VAL A 245 -22.62 16.37 0.22
CA VAL A 245 -21.57 15.77 -0.63
C VAL A 245 -20.97 14.54 0.03
N LEU A 246 -20.60 14.62 1.32
CA LEU A 246 -20.06 13.48 2.05
C LEU A 246 -20.99 12.26 1.99
N ASN A 247 -22.29 12.46 2.25
CA ASN A 247 -23.26 11.37 2.14
C ASN A 247 -23.37 10.82 0.72
N ARG A 248 -23.35 11.66 -0.32
CA ARG A 248 -23.34 11.17 -1.71
C ARG A 248 -22.10 10.34 -2.05
N LEU A 249 -20.91 10.77 -1.63
CA LEU A 249 -19.66 10.02 -1.79
C LEU A 249 -19.73 8.67 -1.05
N LEU A 250 -20.14 8.67 0.21
CA LEU A 250 -20.22 7.45 1.02
C LEU A 250 -21.30 6.48 0.51
N ASN A 251 -22.46 6.98 0.08
CA ASN A 251 -23.52 6.16 -0.51
C ASN A 251 -23.04 5.49 -1.80
N HIS A 252 -22.35 6.24 -2.68
CA HIS A 252 -21.77 5.70 -3.90
C HIS A 252 -20.72 4.63 -3.57
N ALA A 253 -19.76 4.94 -2.70
CA ALA A 253 -18.68 4.03 -2.32
C ALA A 253 -19.21 2.72 -1.72
N ALA A 254 -20.15 2.82 -0.76
CA ALA A 254 -20.75 1.63 -0.13
C ALA A 254 -21.52 0.77 -1.14
N LEU A 255 -22.22 1.39 -2.11
CA LEU A 255 -22.96 0.68 -3.14
C LEU A 255 -22.03 -0.03 -4.13
N VAL A 256 -20.96 0.63 -4.59
CA VAL A 256 -19.96 0.03 -5.49
C VAL A 256 -19.27 -1.13 -4.79
N ARG A 257 -18.86 -0.95 -3.53
CA ARG A 257 -18.27 -2.01 -2.71
C ARG A 257 -19.19 -3.22 -2.58
N ALA A 258 -20.46 -3.01 -2.23
CA ALA A 258 -21.44 -4.09 -2.15
C ALA A 258 -21.63 -4.81 -3.49
N GLY A 259 -21.62 -4.08 -4.61
CA GLY A 259 -21.66 -4.64 -5.96
C GLY A 259 -20.42 -5.48 -6.30
N THR A 260 -19.23 -5.00 -5.94
CA THR A 260 -17.96 -5.73 -6.14
C THR A 260 -17.93 -7.01 -5.32
N LEU A 261 -18.27 -6.95 -4.03
CA LEU A 261 -18.34 -8.12 -3.17
C LEU A 261 -19.37 -9.14 -3.69
N ALA A 262 -20.57 -8.70 -4.07
CA ALA A 262 -21.59 -9.58 -4.65
C ALA A 262 -21.10 -10.32 -5.91
N ARG A 263 -20.31 -9.67 -6.78
CA ARG A 263 -19.69 -10.31 -7.95
C ARG A 263 -18.62 -11.32 -7.56
N LEU A 264 -17.76 -10.98 -6.60
CA LEU A 264 -16.71 -11.88 -6.11
C LEU A 264 -17.30 -13.17 -5.52
N TYR A 265 -18.39 -13.07 -4.75
CA TYR A 265 -19.09 -14.24 -4.22
C TYR A 265 -19.71 -15.14 -5.32
N SER A 266 -20.17 -14.57 -6.44
CA SER A 266 -20.78 -15.33 -7.55
C SER A 266 -19.75 -16.14 -8.36
N MET A 267 -18.52 -15.63 -8.51
CA MET A 267 -17.42 -16.34 -9.20
C MET A 267 -17.04 -17.66 -8.52
N GLY A 268 -17.32 -17.82 -7.22
CA GLY A 268 -17.09 -19.06 -6.48
C GLY A 268 -18.23 -20.09 -6.58
N ASN A 269 -19.47 -19.67 -6.80
CA ASN A 269 -20.65 -20.52 -6.62
C ASN A 269 -21.53 -20.74 -7.89
N GLY A 270 -21.12 -20.24 -9.06
CA GLY A 270 -21.75 -20.60 -10.34
C GLY A 270 -23.22 -20.20 -10.52
N LEU A 271 -23.76 -19.30 -9.67
CA LEU A 271 -25.14 -18.82 -9.76
C LEU A 271 -25.20 -17.39 -10.34
N PRO A 272 -26.10 -17.10 -11.32
CA PRO A 272 -26.04 -15.86 -12.10
C PRO A 272 -26.80 -14.64 -11.54
N ASP A 273 -27.34 -14.67 -10.33
CA ASP A 273 -28.09 -13.52 -9.79
C ASP A 273 -27.35 -12.80 -8.65
N VAL A 274 -27.12 -11.51 -8.89
CA VAL A 274 -26.36 -10.57 -8.06
C VAL A 274 -27.22 -10.09 -6.90
N ASP A 275 -26.97 -10.53 -5.66
CA ASP A 275 -27.75 -10.05 -4.51
C ASP A 275 -27.04 -8.95 -3.70
N VAL A 276 -27.00 -7.73 -4.26
CA VAL A 276 -26.65 -6.52 -3.50
C VAL A 276 -27.56 -6.34 -2.28
N ALA A 277 -28.76 -6.95 -2.25
CA ALA A 277 -29.66 -6.84 -1.11
C ALA A 277 -29.11 -7.49 0.15
N ARG A 278 -28.16 -8.44 0.06
CA ARG A 278 -27.45 -8.98 1.24
C ARG A 278 -26.72 -7.91 2.05
N TYR A 279 -26.27 -6.84 1.39
CA TYR A 279 -25.56 -5.72 2.02
C TYR A 279 -26.49 -4.55 2.36
N ARG A 280 -27.81 -4.72 2.22
CA ARG A 280 -28.82 -3.71 2.59
C ARG A 280 -29.45 -4.08 3.92
N VAL A 281 -29.41 -3.15 4.86
CA VAL A 281 -29.95 -3.36 6.22
C VAL A 281 -30.94 -2.26 6.58
N GLU A 282 -32.05 -2.64 7.22
CA GLU A 282 -33.03 -1.68 7.71
C GLU A 282 -32.76 -1.34 9.17
N LEU A 283 -32.54 -0.06 9.45
CA LEU A 283 -32.32 0.44 10.80
C LEU A 283 -33.35 1.52 11.14
N GLU A 284 -33.85 1.45 12.37
CA GLU A 284 -34.73 2.46 12.97
C GLU A 284 -33.91 3.25 13.99
N ILE A 285 -33.23 4.28 13.52
CA ILE A 285 -32.37 5.15 14.34
C ILE A 285 -32.94 6.57 14.35
N ALA A 286 -32.16 7.59 14.73
CA ALA A 286 -32.63 8.95 15.09
C ALA A 286 -33.54 9.70 14.08
N ARG A 287 -33.78 9.18 12.86
CA ARG A 287 -34.72 9.72 11.86
C ARG A 287 -35.94 8.83 11.55
N GLY A 288 -36.08 7.69 12.23
CA GLY A 288 -37.03 6.63 11.90
C GLY A 288 -36.40 5.51 11.08
N ARG A 289 -37.24 4.67 10.45
CA ARG A 289 -36.82 3.51 9.65
C ARG A 289 -36.19 3.97 8.32
N GLY A 290 -34.98 3.49 8.02
CA GLY A 290 -34.26 3.73 6.77
C GLY A 290 -33.43 2.52 6.34
N THR A 291 -33.08 2.46 5.06
CA THR A 291 -32.25 1.39 4.48
C THR A 291 -30.81 1.89 4.30
N TYR A 292 -29.85 1.13 4.80
CA TYR A 292 -28.42 1.45 4.76
C TYR A 292 -27.66 0.35 4.02
N VAL A 293 -26.61 0.73 3.30
CA VAL A 293 -25.76 -0.14 2.50
C VAL A 293 -24.37 -0.19 3.10
N GLY A 294 -23.78 -1.38 3.19
CA GLY A 294 -22.39 -1.57 3.56
C GLY A 294 -22.14 -2.90 4.26
N ASP A 295 -20.87 -3.26 4.36
CA ASP A 295 -20.37 -4.36 5.18
C ASP A 295 -19.76 -3.83 6.49
N GLU A 296 -19.09 -4.70 7.24
CA GLU A 296 -18.42 -4.30 8.48
C GLU A 296 -17.31 -3.26 8.25
N GLN A 297 -16.61 -3.32 7.11
CA GLN A 297 -15.54 -2.35 6.79
C GLN A 297 -16.09 -0.93 6.68
N VAL A 298 -17.23 -0.79 5.97
CA VAL A 298 -17.90 0.50 5.79
C VAL A 298 -18.25 1.14 7.14
N TRP A 299 -18.72 0.36 8.12
CA TRP A 299 -19.09 0.84 9.46
C TRP A 299 -17.93 1.58 10.17
N TYR A 300 -16.69 1.10 10.02
CA TYR A 300 -15.54 1.66 10.73
C TYR A 300 -14.55 2.42 9.84
N TRP A 301 -14.94 2.84 8.63
CA TRP A 301 -14.11 3.73 7.80
C TRP A 301 -13.67 5.01 8.52
N TYR A 302 -14.51 5.58 9.38
CA TYR A 302 -14.16 6.78 10.16
C TYR A 302 -12.96 6.58 11.10
N ARG A 303 -12.61 5.33 11.42
CA ARG A 303 -11.45 4.97 12.23
C ARG A 303 -10.13 5.10 11.49
N GLY A 304 -10.15 5.04 10.15
CA GLY A 304 -8.96 4.97 9.31
C GLY A 304 -8.21 3.63 9.37
N THR A 305 -8.86 2.58 9.87
CA THR A 305 -8.29 1.22 10.01
C THR A 305 -8.96 0.20 9.08
N GLY A 306 -10.04 0.58 8.39
CA GLY A 306 -10.75 -0.27 7.46
C GLY A 306 -10.21 -0.18 6.04
N VAL A 307 -10.55 -1.18 5.24
CA VAL A 307 -10.28 -1.20 3.80
C VAL A 307 -11.39 -0.44 3.10
N GLY A 308 -11.04 0.64 2.39
CA GLY A 308 -11.98 1.45 1.63
C GLY A 308 -11.32 2.68 1.02
N PRO A 309 -12.09 3.54 0.34
CA PRO A 309 -11.54 4.71 -0.34
C PRO A 309 -10.93 5.71 0.63
N TYR A 310 -9.63 5.95 0.48
CA TYR A 310 -8.89 6.89 1.32
C TYR A 310 -9.51 8.30 1.37
N PRO A 311 -10.07 8.88 0.29
CA PRO A 311 -10.77 10.17 0.36
C PRO A 311 -12.00 10.15 1.25
N CYS A 312 -12.81 9.08 1.23
CA CYS A 312 -13.96 8.93 2.12
C CYS A 312 -13.51 8.82 3.58
N ILE A 313 -12.42 8.10 3.84
CA ILE A 313 -11.81 7.99 5.18
C ILE A 313 -11.30 9.37 5.64
N SER A 314 -10.56 10.11 4.80
CA SER A 314 -10.09 11.47 5.08
C SER A 314 -11.26 12.40 5.39
N ALA A 315 -12.34 12.33 4.60
CA ALA A 315 -13.54 13.12 4.81
C ALA A 315 -14.23 12.80 6.13
N LEU A 316 -14.38 11.52 6.49
CA LEU A 316 -14.95 11.10 7.78
C LEU A 316 -14.10 11.55 8.97
N GLN A 317 -12.77 11.48 8.86
CA GLN A 317 -11.86 11.97 9.91
C GLN A 317 -11.89 13.49 10.06
N ALA A 318 -11.94 14.23 8.95
CA ALA A 318 -12.13 15.66 8.94
C ALA A 318 -13.48 16.03 9.59
N PHE A 319 -14.51 15.26 9.27
CA PHE A 319 -15.84 15.48 9.78
C PHE A 319 -15.99 15.17 11.27
N GLU A 320 -15.36 14.09 11.76
CA GLU A 320 -15.33 13.76 13.19
C GLU A 320 -14.82 14.94 14.04
N ARG A 321 -13.81 15.66 13.54
CA ARG A 321 -13.28 16.88 14.16
C ARG A 321 -14.22 18.08 14.01
N ALA A 322 -14.82 18.26 12.84
CA ALA A 322 -15.79 19.34 12.62
C ALA A 322 -17.01 19.20 13.56
N CYS A 323 -17.48 17.98 13.81
CA CYS A 323 -18.52 17.69 14.78
C CYS A 323 -18.15 18.17 16.20
N ASP A 324 -16.92 17.91 16.66
CA ASP A 324 -16.45 18.42 17.95
C ASP A 324 -16.45 19.95 17.99
N GLN A 325 -16.01 20.61 16.91
CA GLN A 325 -16.04 22.07 16.78
C GLN A 325 -17.47 22.64 16.85
N PHE A 326 -18.43 22.00 16.18
CA PHE A 326 -19.84 22.39 16.22
C PHE A 326 -20.43 22.27 17.63
N ILE A 327 -20.10 21.18 18.33
CA ILE A 327 -20.57 20.94 19.70
C ILE A 327 -19.97 21.99 20.66
N GLU A 328 -18.69 22.31 20.51
CA GLU A 328 -18.02 23.37 21.28
C GLU A 328 -18.61 24.75 21.03
N GLN A 329 -19.08 25.02 19.80
CA GLN A 329 -19.81 26.23 19.44
C GLN A 329 -21.27 26.24 19.94
N GLY A 330 -21.71 25.20 20.66
CA GLY A 330 -23.04 25.12 21.27
C GLY A 330 -24.14 24.60 20.34
N ILE A 331 -23.79 23.99 19.21
CA ILE A 331 -24.78 23.30 18.36
C ILE A 331 -25.28 22.06 19.10
N PRO A 332 -26.60 21.92 19.35
CA PRO A 332 -27.12 20.74 20.04
C PRO A 332 -26.86 19.45 19.27
N ILE A 333 -26.35 18.42 19.95
CA ILE A 333 -25.94 17.15 19.34
C ILE A 333 -27.11 16.48 18.60
N TYR A 334 -28.33 16.53 19.13
CA TYR A 334 -29.50 15.95 18.46
C TYR A 334 -29.78 16.58 17.08
N LYS A 335 -29.50 17.89 16.91
CA LYS A 335 -29.61 18.55 15.60
C LYS A 335 -28.51 18.10 14.66
N LEU A 336 -27.30 17.94 15.18
CA LEU A 336 -26.16 17.46 14.41
C LEU A 336 -26.47 16.06 13.86
N VAL A 337 -26.84 15.10 14.73
CA VAL A 337 -27.25 13.73 14.34
C VAL A 337 -28.34 13.75 13.29
N SER A 338 -29.36 14.61 13.44
CA SER A 338 -30.40 14.76 12.44
C SER A 338 -29.82 15.21 11.09
N VAL A 339 -28.94 16.21 11.05
CA VAL A 339 -28.31 16.65 9.78
C VAL A 339 -27.40 15.55 9.19
N LEU A 340 -26.66 14.80 10.02
CA LEU A 340 -25.75 13.76 9.54
C LEU A 340 -26.47 12.65 8.78
N LEU A 341 -27.64 12.26 9.29
CA LEU A 341 -28.45 11.19 8.69
C LEU A 341 -29.34 11.69 7.54
N ASP A 342 -29.22 12.95 7.11
CA ASP A 342 -29.96 13.47 5.95
C ASP A 342 -29.39 12.94 4.64
N GLY A 343 -30.20 12.21 3.87
CA GLY A 343 -29.75 11.58 2.62
C GLY A 343 -28.70 10.46 2.81
N CYS A 344 -28.56 9.95 4.03
CA CYS A 344 -27.64 8.86 4.35
C CYS A 344 -28.25 7.50 4.00
N GLU A 345 -27.60 6.76 3.11
CA GLU A 345 -27.93 5.38 2.73
C GLU A 345 -26.72 4.44 2.95
N ASN A 346 -25.68 4.89 3.65
CA ASN A 346 -24.45 4.14 3.91
C ASN A 346 -24.29 3.79 5.40
N LEU A 347 -23.59 2.70 5.72
CA LEU A 347 -23.30 2.32 7.12
C LEU A 347 -22.17 3.13 7.79
N ALA A 348 -21.37 3.88 7.02
CA ALA A 348 -20.22 4.61 7.56
C ALA A 348 -20.65 5.79 8.45
N MET A 349 -21.69 6.53 8.04
CA MET A 349 -22.19 7.67 8.79
C MET A 349 -22.85 7.26 10.13
N PRO A 350 -23.70 6.22 10.21
CA PRO A 350 -24.14 5.64 11.49
C PRO A 350 -22.98 5.23 12.41
N GLY A 351 -21.94 4.59 11.88
CA GLY A 351 -20.75 4.23 12.65
C GLY A 351 -20.03 5.44 13.25
N LEU A 352 -19.85 6.51 12.47
CA LEU A 352 -19.31 7.79 12.95
C LEU A 352 -20.20 8.41 14.03
N VAL A 353 -21.53 8.39 13.86
CA VAL A 353 -22.48 8.92 14.85
C VAL A 353 -22.35 8.17 16.17
N VAL A 354 -22.31 6.83 16.16
CA VAL A 354 -22.12 6.02 17.37
C VAL A 354 -20.81 6.39 18.05
N GLY A 355 -19.71 6.44 17.31
CA GLY A 355 -18.40 6.84 17.84
C GLY A 355 -18.42 8.23 18.48
N MET A 356 -19.02 9.21 17.81
CA MET A 356 -19.18 10.57 18.33
C MET A 356 -20.02 10.59 19.62
N LEU A 357 -21.17 9.91 19.64
CA LEU A 357 -22.05 9.89 20.81
C LEU A 357 -21.37 9.25 22.03
N VAL A 358 -20.60 8.16 21.83
CA VAL A 358 -19.81 7.53 22.89
C VAL A 358 -18.75 8.48 23.46
N ARG A 359 -18.09 9.28 22.61
CA ARG A 359 -17.11 10.30 23.09
C ARG A 359 -17.75 11.40 23.92
N HIS A 360 -18.98 11.81 23.59
CA HIS A 360 -19.72 12.89 24.28
C HIS A 360 -20.79 12.37 25.27
N MET A 361 -20.62 11.16 25.81
CA MET A 361 -21.68 10.45 26.55
C MET A 361 -22.32 11.23 27.71
N GLU A 362 -21.65 12.23 28.29
CA GLU A 362 -22.19 13.02 29.40
C GLU A 362 -23.31 13.98 29.01
N VAL A 363 -23.41 14.36 27.73
CA VAL A 363 -24.28 15.45 27.27
C VAL A 363 -25.31 15.00 26.22
N ILE A 364 -25.33 13.71 25.87
CA ILE A 364 -26.17 13.17 24.80
C ILE A 364 -27.57 12.72 25.26
N GLY A 365 -27.80 12.54 26.57
CA GLY A 365 -29.07 12.02 27.08
C GLY A 365 -29.40 10.61 26.56
N ASP A 366 -30.50 10.49 25.83
CA ASP A 366 -31.09 9.26 25.28
C ASP A 366 -30.67 8.97 23.82
N LEU A 367 -29.80 9.79 23.21
CA LEU A 367 -29.47 9.68 21.79
C LEU A 367 -28.78 8.36 21.37
N LEU A 368 -28.18 7.60 22.31
CA LEU A 368 -27.63 6.26 22.04
C LEU A 368 -28.68 5.14 22.09
N ASP A 369 -29.86 5.39 22.67
CA ASP A 369 -30.87 4.36 22.90
C ASP A 369 -31.37 3.69 21.61
N PRO A 370 -31.63 4.45 20.51
CA PRO A 370 -32.03 3.85 19.25
C PRO A 370 -30.96 2.93 18.65
N TYR A 371 -29.70 3.05 19.06
CA TYR A 371 -28.61 2.19 18.58
C TYR A 371 -28.47 0.93 19.43
N PHE A 372 -28.70 1.03 20.74
CA PHE A 372 -28.66 -0.11 21.66
C PHE A 372 -29.73 -1.18 21.37
N ILE A 373 -30.86 -0.81 20.75
CA ILE A 373 -31.96 -1.74 20.46
C ILE A 373 -31.72 -2.63 19.22
N HIS A 374 -30.69 -2.38 18.40
CA HIS A 374 -30.43 -3.16 17.18
C HIS A 374 -29.25 -4.11 17.36
N PRO A 375 -29.44 -5.44 17.25
CA PRO A 375 -28.36 -6.41 17.44
C PRO A 375 -27.23 -6.24 16.41
N LEU A 376 -27.53 -5.90 15.16
CA LEU A 376 -26.53 -5.67 14.12
C LEU A 376 -25.53 -4.56 14.49
N ILE A 377 -25.97 -3.50 15.15
CA ILE A 377 -25.09 -2.39 15.55
C ILE A 377 -24.08 -2.85 16.63
N TRP A 378 -24.49 -3.77 17.52
CA TRP A 378 -23.57 -4.40 18.47
C TRP A 378 -22.53 -5.28 17.77
N GLU A 379 -22.95 -6.06 16.77
CA GLU A 379 -22.05 -6.91 15.97
C GLU A 379 -20.98 -6.07 15.25
N LEU A 380 -21.41 -5.01 14.56
CA LEU A 380 -20.53 -4.08 13.85
C LEU A 380 -19.51 -3.40 14.78
N GLU A 381 -19.94 -2.99 15.98
CA GLU A 381 -19.05 -2.38 16.97
C GLU A 381 -18.06 -3.38 17.59
N ILE A 382 -18.46 -4.63 17.79
CA ILE A 382 -17.54 -5.68 18.25
C ILE A 382 -16.50 -5.99 17.18
N GLN A 383 -16.92 -6.12 15.91
CA GLN A 383 -16.01 -6.36 14.78
C GLN A 383 -15.00 -5.22 14.63
N ARG A 384 -15.44 -3.96 14.77
CA ARG A 384 -14.55 -2.80 14.81
C ARG A 384 -13.47 -2.96 15.89
N VAL A 385 -13.85 -3.28 17.13
CA VAL A 385 -12.90 -3.42 18.25
C VAL A 385 -11.91 -4.54 18.01
N VAL A 386 -12.37 -5.70 17.53
CA VAL A 386 -11.51 -6.85 17.20
C VAL A 386 -10.47 -6.48 16.15
N LYS A 387 -10.88 -5.74 15.11
CA LYS A 387 -9.97 -5.28 14.04
C LYS A 387 -8.94 -4.26 14.55
N GLU A 388 -9.33 -3.33 15.41
CA GLU A 388 -8.41 -2.36 16.00
C GLU A 388 -7.35 -2.97 16.94
N VAL A 389 -7.63 -4.13 17.54
CA VAL A 389 -6.65 -4.86 18.36
C VAL A 389 -5.65 -5.63 17.50
N THR A 390 -6.07 -6.10 16.32
CA THR A 390 -5.26 -6.94 15.43
C THR A 390 -4.54 -6.17 14.32
N SER A 391 -4.92 -4.90 14.06
CA SER A 391 -4.40 -4.05 12.99
C SER A 391 -3.85 -2.71 13.51
N PHE A 392 -3.29 -1.88 12.62
CA PHE A 392 -2.85 -0.53 12.96
C PHE A 392 -4.05 0.36 13.31
N ALA A 393 -4.02 1.06 14.45
CA ALA A 393 -5.08 1.98 14.87
C ALA A 393 -4.85 3.40 14.30
N GLY A 394 -5.90 4.02 13.75
CA GLY A 394 -5.83 5.41 13.27
C GLY A 394 -5.62 6.42 14.39
N GLY A 395 -4.86 7.48 14.11
CA GLY A 395 -4.49 8.51 15.09
C GLY A 395 -5.71 9.19 15.73
N SER A 396 -5.70 9.33 17.06
CA SER A 396 -6.75 9.98 17.88
C SER A 396 -6.38 11.38 18.36
N GLU A 397 -5.37 12.00 17.75
CA GLU A 397 -4.92 13.35 18.09
C GLU A 397 -5.98 14.38 17.70
N GLY A 398 -6.20 15.39 18.53
CA GLY A 398 -7.07 16.54 18.21
C GLY A 398 -8.59 16.32 18.28
N ILE A 399 -9.05 15.14 18.72
CA ILE A 399 -10.48 14.86 19.00
C ILE A 399 -10.76 14.85 20.51
N LYS A 400 -11.99 15.19 20.90
CA LYS A 400 -12.41 15.24 22.32
C LYS A 400 -12.60 13.84 22.91
N ALA A 401 -12.22 13.64 24.17
CA ALA A 401 -12.26 12.35 24.88
C ALA A 401 -11.65 11.19 24.05
N PRO A 402 -10.39 11.33 23.59
CA PRO A 402 -9.75 10.38 22.67
C PRO A 402 -9.63 8.96 23.27
N GLU A 403 -9.62 8.83 24.59
CA GLU A 403 -9.64 7.55 25.29
C GLU A 403 -10.92 6.75 25.05
N ARG A 404 -12.07 7.42 24.92
CA ARG A 404 -13.37 6.78 24.65
C ARG A 404 -13.55 6.38 23.21
N ARG A 405 -12.69 6.87 22.33
CA ARG A 405 -12.63 6.37 20.95
C ARG A 405 -12.44 4.84 20.95
N LYS A 406 -11.74 4.26 21.93
CA LYS A 406 -11.52 2.80 22.01
C LYS A 406 -12.70 2.02 22.63
N TRP A 407 -13.69 2.69 23.20
CA TRP A 407 -14.81 2.02 23.85
C TRP A 407 -15.73 1.38 22.81
N SER A 408 -16.25 0.20 23.11
CA SER A 408 -17.37 -0.43 22.42
C SER A 408 -18.71 0.00 23.03
N LEU A 409 -19.81 -0.43 22.42
CA LEU A 409 -21.15 -0.27 23.02
C LEU A 409 -21.26 -0.97 24.37
N ARG A 410 -20.46 -2.00 24.64
CA ARG A 410 -20.44 -2.67 25.93
C ARG A 410 -19.92 -1.75 27.04
N GLU A 411 -18.77 -1.10 26.83
CA GLU A 411 -18.24 -0.14 27.81
C GLU A 411 -19.17 1.07 27.96
N ALA A 412 -19.71 1.58 26.84
CA ALA A 412 -20.64 2.70 26.85
C ALA A 412 -21.92 2.38 27.64
N ALA A 413 -22.59 1.26 27.32
CA ALA A 413 -23.80 0.81 28.00
C ALA A 413 -23.55 0.58 29.50
N THR A 414 -22.48 -0.14 29.85
CA THR A 414 -22.13 -0.42 31.25
C THR A 414 -21.91 0.88 32.04
N MET A 415 -21.19 1.84 31.45
CA MET A 415 -20.91 3.12 32.09
C MET A 415 -22.16 4.01 32.21
N MET A 416 -23.04 4.02 31.21
CA MET A 416 -24.33 4.72 31.27
C MET A 416 -25.22 4.14 32.38
N THR A 417 -25.36 2.81 32.43
CA THR A 417 -26.16 2.11 33.44
C THR A 417 -25.61 2.31 34.86
N ALA A 418 -24.30 2.29 35.02
CA ALA A 418 -23.65 2.51 36.31
C ALA A 418 -23.87 3.93 36.86
N ARG A 419 -23.96 4.94 35.98
CA ARG A 419 -24.13 6.36 36.34
C ARG A 419 -25.58 6.84 36.35
N ALA A 420 -26.51 6.03 35.81
CA ALA A 420 -27.92 6.38 35.68
C ALA A 420 -28.60 6.60 37.04
N ASP A 421 -29.52 7.57 37.07
CA ASP A 421 -30.46 7.75 38.17
C ASP A 421 -31.56 6.67 38.15
N HIS A 422 -32.47 6.70 39.14
CA HIS A 422 -33.49 5.66 39.28
C HIS A 422 -34.45 5.58 38.08
N GLU A 423 -34.79 6.69 37.45
CA GLU A 423 -35.69 6.71 36.30
C GLU A 423 -34.97 6.14 35.07
N ARG A 424 -33.74 6.60 34.83
CA ARG A 424 -32.93 6.19 33.70
C ARG A 424 -32.52 4.72 33.74
N VAL A 425 -32.30 4.14 34.93
CA VAL A 425 -32.05 2.69 35.08
C VAL A 425 -33.23 1.86 34.57
N VAL A 426 -34.47 2.30 34.81
CA VAL A 426 -35.67 1.60 34.35
C VAL A 426 -35.80 1.68 32.82
N GLU A 427 -35.49 2.84 32.24
CA GLU A 427 -35.47 3.02 30.79
C GLU A 427 -34.41 2.15 30.10
N LEU A 428 -33.18 2.14 30.61
CA LEU A 428 -32.08 1.32 30.06
C LEU A 428 -32.41 -0.19 30.14
N ARG A 429 -33.00 -0.64 31.25
CA ARG A 429 -33.49 -2.02 31.36
C ARG A 429 -34.50 -2.35 30.26
N LYS A 430 -35.46 -1.47 30.01
CA LYS A 430 -36.47 -1.64 28.96
C LYS A 430 -35.85 -1.68 27.55
N ILE A 431 -34.79 -0.91 27.33
CA ILE A 431 -34.01 -0.95 26.07
C ILE A 431 -33.35 -2.33 25.90
N GLY A 432 -32.76 -2.88 26.97
CA GLY A 432 -32.22 -4.24 26.97
C GLY A 432 -33.28 -5.32 26.69
N GLU A 433 -34.48 -5.18 27.26
CA GLU A 433 -35.61 -6.06 26.97
C GLU A 433 -36.04 -5.98 25.50
N THR A 434 -36.13 -4.76 24.95
CA THR A 434 -36.47 -4.50 23.54
C THR A 434 -35.44 -5.11 22.58
N LEU A 435 -34.15 -4.99 22.90
CA LEU A 435 -33.06 -5.62 22.14
C LEU A 435 -33.26 -7.14 22.06
N ILE A 436 -33.56 -7.80 23.19
CA ILE A 436 -33.80 -9.25 23.22
C ILE A 436 -35.05 -9.62 22.41
N GLU A 437 -36.15 -8.87 22.56
CA GLU A 437 -37.40 -9.11 21.82
C GLU A 437 -37.19 -9.00 20.31
N LYS A 438 -36.43 -7.99 19.87
CA LYS A 438 -36.12 -7.78 18.46
C LYS A 438 -35.28 -8.90 17.89
N THR A 439 -34.27 -9.38 18.62
CA THR A 439 -33.48 -10.55 18.21
C THR A 439 -34.33 -11.80 18.12
N ARG A 440 -35.25 -12.04 19.06
CA ARG A 440 -36.19 -13.18 18.99
C ARG A 440 -37.08 -13.09 17.74
N PHE A 441 -37.53 -11.90 17.38
CA PHE A 441 -38.31 -11.68 16.16
C PHE A 441 -37.50 -12.03 14.91
N ILE A 442 -36.27 -11.50 14.78
CA ILE A 442 -35.37 -11.76 13.64
C ILE A 442 -35.06 -13.27 13.51
N ILE A 443 -34.72 -13.93 14.62
CA ILE A 443 -34.48 -15.38 14.65
C ILE A 443 -35.74 -16.15 14.24
N GLY A 444 -36.92 -15.68 14.65
CA GLY A 444 -38.20 -16.25 14.25
C GLY A 444 -38.45 -16.17 12.75
N GLU A 445 -38.17 -15.02 12.12
CA GLU A 445 -38.26 -14.85 10.66
C GLU A 445 -37.27 -15.74 9.91
N ARG A 446 -36.00 -15.80 10.37
CA ARG A 446 -34.98 -16.68 9.78
C ARG A 446 -35.37 -18.15 9.87
N ARG A 447 -35.90 -18.61 11.01
CA ARG A 447 -36.40 -19.98 11.18
C ARG A 447 -37.56 -20.31 10.24
N GLN A 448 -38.46 -19.35 9.99
CA GLN A 448 -39.57 -19.53 9.05
C GLN A 448 -39.10 -19.56 7.59
N ALA A 449 -38.16 -18.69 7.22
CA ALA A 449 -37.54 -18.68 5.89
C ALA A 449 -36.77 -19.99 5.62
N ALA A 450 -35.95 -20.45 6.57
CA ALA A 450 -35.24 -21.72 6.47
C ALA A 450 -36.19 -22.94 6.39
N ALA A 451 -37.36 -22.88 7.02
CA ALA A 451 -38.37 -23.94 6.90
C ALA A 451 -39.05 -24.01 5.52
N THR A 452 -38.89 -22.99 4.67
CA THR A 452 -39.48 -22.91 3.33
C THR A 452 -38.47 -23.10 2.18
N ASP A 453 -37.18 -22.96 2.45
CA ASP A 453 -36.09 -23.14 1.47
C ASP A 453 -35.24 -24.37 1.82
N GLN A 454 -35.23 -25.38 0.94
CA GLN A 454 -34.45 -26.62 1.14
C GLN A 454 -32.93 -26.43 0.97
N ASN A 455 -32.49 -25.23 0.54
CA ASN A 455 -31.08 -24.87 0.34
C ASN A 455 -30.58 -23.80 1.33
N ALA A 456 -31.34 -23.45 2.36
CA ALA A 456 -30.86 -22.50 3.37
C ALA A 456 -29.71 -23.13 4.17
N ASP A 457 -28.54 -22.49 4.20
CA ASP A 457 -27.40 -22.90 5.01
C ASP A 457 -27.86 -23.13 6.47
N GLU A 458 -27.77 -24.37 6.94
CA GLU A 458 -28.14 -24.79 8.30
C GLU A 458 -27.13 -24.30 9.38
N ASP A 459 -26.14 -23.47 9.00
CA ASP A 459 -24.92 -23.20 9.77
C ASP A 459 -24.99 -22.07 10.82
N GLU A 460 -26.09 -21.31 10.92
CA GLU A 460 -26.21 -20.30 11.99
C GLU A 460 -26.75 -20.91 13.29
N ASN A 461 -25.91 -20.97 14.34
CA ASN A 461 -26.35 -21.29 15.69
C ASN A 461 -27.15 -20.12 16.30
N LEU A 462 -28.43 -20.01 15.91
CA LEU A 462 -29.34 -18.94 16.31
C LEU A 462 -29.52 -18.85 17.85
N ASP A 463 -29.37 -19.96 18.57
CA ASP A 463 -29.48 -19.96 20.04
C ASP A 463 -28.24 -19.32 20.70
N GLU A 464 -27.04 -19.51 20.14
CA GLU A 464 -25.83 -18.78 20.54
C GLU A 464 -25.91 -17.29 20.22
N GLN A 465 -26.49 -16.92 19.07
CA GLN A 465 -26.75 -15.50 18.75
C GLN A 465 -27.67 -14.85 19.79
N LEU A 466 -28.78 -15.51 20.16
CA LEU A 466 -29.67 -15.01 21.20
C LEU A 466 -28.98 -14.90 22.56
N ALA A 467 -28.19 -15.91 22.95
CA ALA A 467 -27.44 -15.89 24.20
C ALA A 467 -26.42 -14.73 24.25
N THR A 468 -25.76 -14.45 23.12
CA THR A 468 -24.84 -13.32 22.97
C THR A 468 -25.57 -11.98 23.15
N VAL A 469 -26.77 -11.83 22.58
CA VAL A 469 -27.59 -10.63 22.76
C VAL A 469 -28.07 -10.46 24.21
N ILE A 470 -28.42 -11.56 24.90
CA ILE A 470 -28.79 -11.48 26.33
C ILE A 470 -27.60 -11.02 27.18
N LEU A 471 -26.37 -11.41 26.82
CA LEU A 471 -25.15 -10.89 27.45
C LEU A 471 -24.99 -9.38 27.21
N TRP A 472 -25.24 -8.88 26.01
CA TRP A 472 -25.23 -7.44 25.72
C TRP A 472 -26.29 -6.68 26.53
N ALA A 473 -27.52 -7.19 26.53
CA ALA A 473 -28.63 -6.61 27.31
C ALA A 473 -28.34 -6.56 28.82
N SER A 474 -27.54 -7.49 29.34
CA SER A 474 -27.11 -7.48 30.75
C SER A 474 -26.25 -6.26 31.11
N CYS A 475 -25.65 -5.57 30.12
CA CYS A 475 -24.93 -4.30 30.34
C CYS A 475 -25.87 -3.11 30.59
N LEU A 476 -27.16 -3.27 30.26
CA LEU A 476 -28.21 -2.27 30.42
C LEU A 476 -29.06 -2.48 31.67
N ASP A 477 -28.77 -3.52 32.47
CA ASP A 477 -29.46 -3.82 33.71
C ASP A 477 -28.53 -3.65 34.91
N ARG A 478 -28.77 -2.61 35.72
CA ARG A 478 -27.94 -2.29 36.89
C ARG A 478 -27.88 -3.43 37.91
N ASP A 479 -28.93 -4.24 38.02
CA ASP A 479 -28.97 -5.37 38.95
C ASP A 479 -28.07 -6.54 38.51
N LYS A 480 -27.62 -6.52 37.25
CA LYS A 480 -26.69 -7.50 36.68
C LYS A 480 -25.24 -7.02 36.67
N LEU A 481 -24.95 -5.79 37.10
CA LEU A 481 -23.59 -5.26 37.15
C LEU A 481 -22.93 -5.60 38.49
N GLN A 482 -21.75 -6.22 38.43
CA GLN A 482 -20.89 -6.44 39.59
C GLN A 482 -19.66 -5.55 39.53
N ILE A 483 -19.24 -5.08 40.70
CA ILE A 483 -18.08 -4.22 40.88
C ILE A 483 -16.99 -5.05 41.55
N HIS A 484 -15.81 -5.06 40.95
CA HIS A 484 -14.65 -5.77 41.46
C HIS A 484 -13.47 -4.81 41.65
N GLU A 485 -12.77 -4.93 42.78
CA GLU A 485 -11.53 -4.20 43.04
C GLU A 485 -10.34 -5.02 42.53
N ALA A 486 -9.49 -4.40 41.70
CA ALA A 486 -8.23 -4.96 41.21
C ALA A 486 -7.06 -4.02 41.51
N ALA A 487 -5.83 -4.54 41.45
CA ALA A 487 -4.61 -3.78 41.73
C ALA A 487 -4.40 -2.53 40.83
N GLY A 488 -5.13 -2.45 39.70
CA GLY A 488 -5.13 -1.32 38.77
C GLY A 488 -6.39 -0.44 38.80
N GLY A 489 -7.33 -0.66 39.71
CA GLY A 489 -8.58 0.11 39.82
C GLY A 489 -9.83 -0.74 40.00
N VAL A 490 -10.99 -0.10 39.85
CA VAL A 490 -12.30 -0.77 39.91
C VAL A 490 -12.73 -1.18 38.51
N TYR A 491 -13.07 -2.45 38.29
CA TYR A 491 -13.68 -2.91 37.05
C TYR A 491 -15.14 -3.34 37.28
N ILE A 492 -16.01 -2.97 36.34
CA ILE A 492 -17.44 -3.29 36.35
C ILE A 492 -17.68 -4.34 35.27
N GLN A 493 -18.30 -5.46 35.63
CA GLN A 493 -18.58 -6.54 34.69
C GLN A 493 -20.05 -6.99 34.81
N PRO A 494 -20.75 -7.21 33.68
CA PRO A 494 -22.08 -7.82 33.71
C PRO A 494 -21.98 -9.29 34.11
N THR A 495 -22.89 -9.73 34.96
CA THR A 495 -23.10 -11.13 35.33
C THR A 495 -24.33 -11.67 34.58
N PRO A 496 -24.15 -12.30 33.41
CA PRO A 496 -25.26 -12.88 32.66
C PRO A 496 -25.86 -14.09 33.42
N PRO A 497 -27.09 -14.54 33.07
CA PRO A 497 -27.65 -15.78 33.59
C PRO A 497 -26.78 -17.02 33.29
N ASP A 498 -26.76 -18.00 34.19
CA ASP A 498 -25.94 -19.22 34.04
C ASP A 498 -26.25 -20.00 32.75
N GLU A 499 -27.51 -19.99 32.31
CA GLU A 499 -27.95 -20.61 31.05
C GLU A 499 -27.24 -19.98 29.84
N VAL A 500 -27.07 -18.66 29.83
CA VAL A 500 -26.35 -17.94 28.76
C VAL A 500 -24.86 -18.31 28.76
N VAL A 501 -24.23 -18.39 29.94
CA VAL A 501 -22.84 -18.83 30.06
C VAL A 501 -22.66 -20.26 29.56
N GLN A 502 -23.64 -21.12 29.83
CA GLN A 502 -23.66 -22.50 29.38
C GLN A 502 -23.81 -22.59 27.85
N THR A 503 -24.71 -21.81 27.25
CA THR A 503 -24.91 -21.75 25.78
C THR A 503 -23.67 -21.22 25.06
N LEU A 504 -23.02 -20.18 25.58
CA LEU A 504 -21.84 -19.57 24.96
C LEU A 504 -20.53 -20.33 25.22
N ARG A 505 -20.57 -21.49 25.90
CA ARG A 505 -19.36 -22.24 26.26
C ARG A 505 -18.53 -22.63 25.02
N ASN A 506 -19.21 -23.08 23.96
CA ASN A 506 -18.55 -23.54 22.75
C ASN A 506 -17.88 -22.37 22.00
N GLY A 507 -18.60 -21.27 21.79
CA GLY A 507 -18.02 -20.05 21.20
C GLY A 507 -16.85 -19.46 22.01
N ASN A 508 -16.90 -19.55 23.35
CA ASN A 508 -15.77 -19.15 24.20
C ASN A 508 -14.55 -20.07 24.06
N GLN A 509 -14.76 -21.38 23.82
CA GLN A 509 -13.68 -22.30 23.51
C GLN A 509 -13.08 -21.98 22.15
N ASP A 510 -13.92 -21.65 21.16
CA ASP A 510 -13.47 -21.22 19.83
C ASP A 510 -12.60 -19.96 19.88
N PHE A 511 -13.04 -18.95 20.63
CA PHE A 511 -12.26 -17.73 20.86
C PHE A 511 -10.87 -18.02 21.48
N LYS A 512 -10.79 -18.97 22.43
CA LYS A 512 -9.51 -19.39 23.00
C LYS A 512 -8.59 -20.03 21.96
N ARG A 513 -9.15 -20.84 21.04
CA ARG A 513 -8.40 -21.42 19.92
C ARG A 513 -7.88 -20.34 18.98
N ALA A 514 -8.71 -19.36 18.61
CA ALA A 514 -8.30 -18.23 17.77
C ALA A 514 -7.20 -17.37 18.44
N SER A 515 -7.32 -17.13 19.75
CA SER A 515 -6.29 -16.42 20.53
C SER A 515 -4.97 -17.21 20.58
N GLU A 516 -5.03 -18.53 20.68
CA GLU A 516 -3.86 -19.39 20.70
C GLU A 516 -3.16 -19.44 19.33
N ALA A 517 -3.94 -19.54 18.25
CA ALA A 517 -3.43 -19.42 16.88
C ALA A 517 -2.68 -18.08 16.68
N THR A 518 -3.30 -16.97 17.11
CA THR A 518 -2.68 -15.64 17.05
C THR A 518 -1.37 -15.57 17.84
N ARG A 519 -1.34 -16.14 19.06
CA ARG A 519 -0.14 -16.19 19.90
C ARG A 519 1.02 -16.89 19.18
N LEU A 520 0.75 -18.02 18.53
CA LEU A 520 1.74 -18.79 17.78
C LEU A 520 2.22 -18.03 16.55
N THR A 521 1.33 -17.40 15.77
CA THR A 521 1.71 -16.56 14.61
C THR A 521 2.62 -15.40 15.01
N VAL A 522 2.27 -14.67 16.08
CA VAL A 522 3.11 -13.56 16.57
C VAL A 522 4.51 -14.06 16.97
N ARG A 523 4.59 -15.23 17.62
CA ARG A 523 5.86 -15.80 18.10
C ARG A 523 6.76 -16.27 16.95
N TYR A 524 6.22 -17.07 16.03
CA TYR A 524 7.03 -17.77 15.02
C TYR A 524 7.14 -17.05 13.69
N LEU A 525 6.32 -16.02 13.43
CA LEU A 525 6.41 -15.20 12.22
C LEU A 525 6.81 -13.77 12.53
N ILE A 526 6.00 -13.02 13.30
CA ILE A 526 6.21 -11.57 13.48
C ILE A 526 7.49 -11.29 14.26
N LYS A 527 7.74 -12.03 15.34
CA LYS A 527 8.94 -11.87 16.18
C LYS A 527 10.13 -12.72 15.74
N ALA A 528 10.02 -13.45 14.62
CA ALA A 528 11.05 -14.39 14.18
C ALA A 528 12.41 -13.71 13.91
N ASN A 529 12.38 -12.45 13.46
CA ASN A 529 13.59 -11.65 13.19
C ASN A 529 14.16 -10.97 14.43
N GLU A 530 13.36 -10.77 15.49
CA GLU A 530 13.78 -10.12 16.74
C GLU A 530 14.28 -11.12 17.78
N VAL A 531 13.65 -12.30 17.83
CA VAL A 531 13.96 -13.37 18.78
C VAL A 531 14.18 -14.66 18.00
N PRO A 532 15.43 -15.16 17.91
CA PRO A 532 15.71 -16.41 17.23
C PRO A 532 14.93 -17.56 17.88
N ALA A 533 14.37 -18.48 17.08
CA ALA A 533 13.63 -19.65 17.58
C ALA A 533 14.43 -20.51 18.59
N CYS A 534 15.78 -20.50 18.53
CA CYS A 534 16.62 -21.19 19.52
C CYS A 534 16.67 -20.53 20.91
N ALA A 535 16.10 -19.33 21.07
CA ALA A 535 15.85 -18.72 22.37
C ALA A 535 14.60 -19.30 23.04
N ILE A 536 13.76 -20.04 22.30
CA ILE A 536 12.62 -20.80 22.82
C ILE A 536 13.16 -22.13 23.37
N GLY A 537 12.83 -22.45 24.62
CA GLY A 537 13.26 -23.70 25.25
C GLY A 537 12.67 -24.93 24.55
N SER A 538 13.35 -26.07 24.59
CA SER A 538 12.88 -27.34 24.02
C SER A 538 11.46 -27.70 24.49
N ASP A 539 11.20 -27.51 25.77
CA ASP A 539 9.90 -27.81 26.39
C ASP A 539 8.79 -26.88 25.86
N GLU A 540 9.10 -25.61 25.64
CA GLU A 540 8.16 -24.63 25.09
C GLU A 540 7.85 -24.92 23.62
N LEU A 541 8.87 -25.30 22.83
CA LEU A 541 8.72 -25.64 21.42
C LEU A 541 7.88 -26.92 21.24
N THR A 542 8.08 -27.93 22.10
CA THR A 542 7.23 -29.13 22.14
C THR A 542 5.78 -28.79 22.54
N ALA A 543 5.59 -27.93 23.54
CA ALA A 543 4.25 -27.50 23.96
C ALA A 543 3.51 -26.68 22.87
N ASP A 544 4.24 -25.82 22.16
CA ASP A 544 3.72 -25.05 21.03
C ASP A 544 3.32 -25.97 19.87
N LEU A 545 4.14 -26.97 19.53
CA LEU A 545 3.80 -27.96 18.50
C LEU A 545 2.53 -28.75 18.88
N MET A 546 2.40 -29.16 20.14
CA MET A 546 1.19 -29.83 20.61
C MET A 546 -0.05 -28.94 20.52
N SER A 547 0.09 -27.66 20.84
CA SER A 547 -0.99 -26.68 20.72
C SER A 547 -1.37 -26.48 19.25
N ALA A 548 -0.39 -26.42 18.36
CA ALA A 548 -0.62 -26.30 16.92
C ALA A 548 -1.33 -27.54 16.34
N LYS A 549 -0.99 -28.75 16.80
CA LYS A 549 -1.71 -29.97 16.42
C LYS A 549 -3.16 -29.96 16.88
N ALA A 550 -3.43 -29.52 18.12
CA ALA A 550 -4.79 -29.39 18.63
C ALA A 550 -5.61 -28.38 17.80
N LEU A 551 -4.99 -27.30 17.32
CA LEU A 551 -5.62 -26.35 16.39
C LEU A 551 -5.87 -26.95 15.00
N LEU A 552 -5.07 -27.92 14.55
CA LEU A 552 -5.31 -28.61 13.28
C LEU A 552 -6.48 -29.59 13.39
N GLU A 553 -6.61 -30.28 14.53
CA GLU A 553 -7.71 -31.21 14.81
C GLU A 553 -9.05 -30.47 15.03
N GLU A 554 -9.01 -29.34 15.73
CA GLU A 554 -10.15 -28.46 15.96
C GLU A 554 -9.77 -27.01 15.60
N PRO A 555 -9.87 -26.60 14.32
CA PRO A 555 -9.55 -25.24 13.93
C PRO A 555 -10.55 -24.22 14.50
N PRO A 556 -10.12 -22.97 14.77
CA PRO A 556 -11.04 -21.92 15.16
C PRO A 556 -12.02 -21.60 14.02
N THR A 557 -13.26 -21.27 14.32
CA THR A 557 -14.25 -20.85 13.32
C THR A 557 -13.85 -19.50 12.70
N LEU A 558 -13.37 -18.57 13.52
CA LEU A 558 -12.82 -17.29 13.06
C LEU A 558 -11.36 -17.44 12.59
N GLY A 559 -11.13 -17.21 11.29
CA GLY A 559 -9.81 -17.40 10.67
C GLY A 559 -9.47 -18.86 10.34
N GLY A 560 -10.47 -19.75 10.39
CA GLY A 560 -10.33 -21.19 10.11
C GLY A 560 -10.12 -21.55 8.64
N ASP A 561 -10.19 -20.58 7.72
CA ASP A 561 -10.03 -20.81 6.27
C ASP A 561 -8.63 -21.35 5.89
N ARG A 562 -7.65 -21.21 6.80
CA ARG A 562 -6.28 -21.68 6.62
C ARG A 562 -5.79 -22.46 7.85
N PRO A 563 -6.36 -23.66 8.12
CA PRO A 563 -6.07 -24.42 9.34
C PRO A 563 -4.61 -24.91 9.41
N TRP A 564 -3.92 -24.95 8.26
CA TRP A 564 -2.54 -25.43 8.14
C TRP A 564 -1.48 -24.36 8.40
N ASP A 565 -1.80 -23.06 8.36
CA ASP A 565 -0.80 -21.97 8.42
C ASP A 565 0.02 -22.04 9.72
N VAL A 566 -0.66 -22.09 10.86
CA VAL A 566 0.00 -22.14 12.18
C VAL A 566 0.71 -23.47 12.45
N PRO A 567 0.09 -24.65 12.24
CA PRO A 567 0.77 -25.95 12.38
C PRO A 567 2.06 -26.06 11.57
N THR A 568 2.03 -25.65 10.30
CA THR A 568 3.18 -25.76 9.41
C THR A 568 4.28 -24.76 9.77
N LEU A 569 3.91 -23.55 10.22
CA LEU A 569 4.86 -22.57 10.74
C LEU A 569 5.63 -23.10 11.96
N VAL A 570 4.92 -23.71 12.92
CA VAL A 570 5.55 -24.28 14.13
C VAL A 570 6.38 -25.53 13.78
N ALA A 571 5.87 -26.40 12.90
CA ALA A 571 6.60 -27.58 12.41
C ALA A 571 7.91 -27.19 11.70
N ALA A 572 7.89 -26.15 10.87
CA ALA A 572 9.07 -25.61 10.20
C ALA A 572 10.13 -25.15 11.22
N ALA A 573 9.73 -24.46 12.28
CA ALA A 573 10.63 -24.02 13.35
C ALA A 573 11.24 -25.20 14.13
N VAL A 574 10.44 -26.24 14.42
CA VAL A 574 10.90 -27.50 15.05
C VAL A 574 12.00 -28.16 14.23
N LEU A 575 11.81 -28.28 12.92
CA LEU A 575 12.77 -28.92 12.03
C LEU A 575 14.05 -28.09 11.85
N ASP A 576 13.95 -26.76 11.72
CA ASP A 576 15.14 -25.88 11.64
C ASP A 576 16.01 -25.98 12.90
N VAL A 577 15.38 -25.90 14.07
CA VAL A 577 16.07 -25.96 15.36
C VAL A 577 16.79 -27.30 15.57
N ASN A 578 16.18 -28.41 15.14
CA ASN A 578 16.80 -29.73 15.24
C ASN A 578 17.89 -29.96 14.18
N LEU A 579 17.57 -29.80 12.89
CA LEU A 579 18.42 -30.23 11.78
C LEU A 579 19.51 -29.20 11.42
N SER A 580 19.24 -27.91 11.58
CA SER A 580 20.22 -26.85 11.30
C SER A 580 21.09 -26.50 12.51
N ARG A 581 20.54 -26.62 13.74
CA ARG A 581 21.20 -26.15 14.98
C ARG A 581 21.53 -27.23 15.99
N GLY A 582 21.11 -28.47 15.77
CA GLY A 582 21.47 -29.62 16.59
C GLY A 582 20.81 -29.66 17.97
N VAL A 583 19.68 -28.98 18.17
CA VAL A 583 18.94 -29.04 19.44
C VAL A 583 18.15 -30.34 19.52
N GLU A 584 18.30 -31.07 20.63
CA GLU A 584 17.58 -32.32 20.87
C GLU A 584 16.10 -32.05 21.23
N LEU A 585 15.20 -32.76 20.56
CA LEU A 585 13.75 -32.70 20.78
C LEU A 585 13.17 -34.12 20.85
N PRO A 586 12.00 -34.32 21.48
CA PRO A 586 11.34 -35.62 21.50
C PRO A 586 11.11 -36.18 20.10
N VAL A 587 11.38 -37.48 19.93
CA VAL A 587 11.23 -38.18 18.63
C VAL A 587 9.83 -38.01 18.04
N GLU A 588 8.79 -38.14 18.88
CA GLU A 588 7.39 -37.96 18.45
C GLU A 588 7.12 -36.55 17.90
N SER A 589 7.74 -35.52 18.47
CA SER A 589 7.63 -34.14 17.97
C SER A 589 8.29 -33.99 16.60
N LEU A 590 9.46 -34.61 16.38
CA LEU A 590 10.18 -34.56 15.11
C LEU A 590 9.44 -35.28 13.99
N VAL A 591 8.92 -36.49 14.27
CA VAL A 591 8.12 -37.26 13.31
C VAL A 591 6.86 -36.47 12.94
N SER A 592 6.14 -35.96 13.95
CA SER A 592 4.91 -35.19 13.70
C SER A 592 5.16 -33.90 12.92
N ALA A 593 6.28 -33.20 13.16
CA ALA A 593 6.64 -32.01 12.40
C ALA A 593 6.95 -32.36 10.94
N ALA A 594 7.69 -33.44 10.69
CA ALA A 594 8.01 -33.91 9.34
C ALA A 594 6.75 -34.33 8.55
N GLU A 595 5.79 -34.99 9.21
CA GLU A 595 4.50 -35.36 8.62
C GLU A 595 3.66 -34.13 8.22
N ILE A 596 3.60 -33.09 9.07
CA ILE A 596 2.88 -31.85 8.77
C ILE A 596 3.47 -31.18 7.50
N ILE A 597 4.79 -31.05 7.41
CA ILE A 597 5.45 -30.50 6.22
C ILE A 597 5.12 -31.36 4.98
N LEU A 598 5.18 -32.68 5.12
CA LEU A 598 4.89 -33.59 4.02
C LEU A 598 3.47 -33.44 3.50
N THR A 599 2.48 -33.48 4.39
CA THR A 599 1.06 -33.36 4.04
C THR A 599 0.74 -32.04 3.34
N VAL A 600 1.31 -30.92 3.80
CA VAL A 600 1.13 -29.63 3.12
C VAL A 600 1.80 -29.63 1.75
N SER A 601 3.03 -30.17 1.63
CA SER A 601 3.73 -30.27 0.34
C SER A 601 3.05 -31.20 -0.68
N GLU A 602 2.22 -32.14 -0.21
CA GLU A 602 1.39 -33.02 -1.04
C GLU A 602 0.08 -32.35 -1.50
N GLY A 603 -0.21 -31.11 -1.04
CA GLY A 603 -1.34 -30.30 -1.52
C GLY A 603 -2.51 -30.18 -0.55
N ALA A 604 -2.35 -30.52 0.73
CA ALA A 604 -3.43 -30.42 1.72
C ALA A 604 -3.86 -28.98 2.06
N ALA A 605 -3.03 -27.98 1.74
CA ALA A 605 -3.31 -26.56 1.90
C ALA A 605 -3.31 -25.87 0.53
N PRO A 606 -4.48 -25.80 -0.17
CA PRO A 606 -4.55 -25.10 -1.45
C PRO A 606 -4.31 -23.59 -1.27
N PRO A 607 -3.91 -22.87 -2.33
CA PRO A 607 -3.81 -21.42 -2.30
C PRO A 607 -5.13 -20.78 -1.84
N GLY A 608 -5.04 -19.64 -1.16
CA GLY A 608 -6.23 -18.88 -0.78
C GLY A 608 -7.02 -18.41 -2.00
N LEU A 609 -8.31 -18.15 -1.82
CA LEU A 609 -9.22 -17.68 -2.89
C LEU A 609 -8.72 -16.43 -3.63
N TYR A 610 -7.91 -15.60 -2.96
CA TYR A 610 -7.34 -14.35 -3.48
C TYR A 610 -5.84 -14.44 -3.78
N ASP A 611 -5.25 -15.63 -3.70
CA ASP A 611 -3.85 -15.82 -4.03
C ASP A 611 -3.67 -15.87 -5.56
N TYR A 612 -2.77 -15.03 -6.07
CA TYR A 612 -2.32 -15.00 -7.46
C TYR A 612 -0.79 -14.95 -7.50
N GLU A 613 -0.20 -14.90 -8.68
CA GLU A 613 1.24 -15.08 -8.91
C GLU A 613 2.13 -14.16 -8.06
N GLU A 614 1.72 -12.90 -7.87
CA GLU A 614 2.47 -11.88 -7.12
C GLU A 614 1.97 -11.69 -5.69
N SER A 615 1.05 -12.54 -5.20
CA SER A 615 0.53 -12.44 -3.84
C SER A 615 1.66 -12.56 -2.81
N TYR A 616 1.86 -11.49 -2.04
CA TYR A 616 2.86 -11.40 -0.99
C TYR A 616 2.20 -11.40 0.39
N PHE A 617 2.25 -12.54 1.07
CA PHE A 617 1.70 -12.75 2.41
C PHE A 617 2.47 -13.87 3.12
N GLU A 618 3.46 -13.51 3.95
CA GLU A 618 4.42 -14.47 4.53
C GLU A 618 3.82 -15.58 5.44
N GLN A 619 2.51 -15.55 5.74
CA GLN A 619 1.86 -16.41 6.72
C GLN A 619 1.41 -17.79 6.19
N GLY A 620 1.55 -18.07 4.89
CA GLY A 620 1.01 -19.29 4.28
C GLY A 620 1.69 -20.60 4.71
N ALA A 621 0.90 -21.67 4.84
CA ALA A 621 1.39 -23.02 5.11
C ALA A 621 2.36 -23.51 4.02
N ASP A 622 2.04 -23.28 2.75
CA ASP A 622 2.88 -23.59 1.59
C ASP A 622 4.27 -22.93 1.66
N ARG A 623 4.32 -21.66 2.06
CA ARG A 623 5.55 -20.87 2.27
C ARG A 623 6.39 -21.44 3.40
N SER A 624 5.76 -21.79 4.52
CA SER A 624 6.44 -22.41 5.66
C SER A 624 6.97 -23.80 5.30
N ALA A 625 6.20 -24.60 4.56
CA ALA A 625 6.63 -25.90 4.05
C ALA A 625 7.79 -25.77 3.06
N ALA A 626 7.73 -24.81 2.13
CA ALA A 626 8.78 -24.53 1.17
C ALA A 626 10.12 -24.18 1.83
N ARG A 627 10.11 -23.39 2.91
CA ARG A 627 11.32 -23.07 3.68
C ARG A 627 11.92 -24.31 4.37
N ALA A 628 11.08 -25.20 4.91
CA ALA A 628 11.52 -26.30 5.77
C ALA A 628 11.79 -27.62 5.04
N LEU A 629 11.07 -27.91 3.95
CA LEU A 629 11.15 -29.19 3.25
C LEU A 629 12.58 -29.56 2.80
N PRO A 630 13.42 -28.64 2.29
CA PRO A 630 14.81 -28.98 1.94
C PRO A 630 15.65 -29.52 3.10
N LEU A 631 15.33 -29.18 4.35
CA LEU A 631 16.00 -29.75 5.55
C LEU A 631 15.78 -31.27 5.63
N LEU A 632 14.68 -31.78 5.10
CA LEU A 632 14.33 -33.21 5.12
C LEU A 632 15.01 -33.99 3.98
N LEU A 633 15.71 -33.32 3.07
CA LEU A 633 16.47 -33.94 1.97
C LEU A 633 17.98 -34.09 2.29
N VAL A 634 18.49 -33.42 3.32
CA VAL A 634 19.90 -33.51 3.71
C VAL A 634 20.22 -34.89 4.31
N PRO A 635 21.49 -35.34 4.27
CA PRO A 635 21.92 -36.58 4.89
C PRO A 635 21.65 -36.63 6.41
N ALA A 636 21.75 -35.51 7.13
CA ALA A 636 21.50 -35.45 8.57
C ALA A 636 20.06 -35.85 8.97
N ALA A 637 19.08 -35.68 8.07
CA ALA A 637 17.70 -36.09 8.30
C ALA A 637 17.46 -37.61 8.08
N ASN A 638 18.49 -38.41 7.79
CA ASN A 638 18.31 -39.84 7.47
C ASN A 638 17.65 -40.64 8.61
N SER A 639 18.05 -40.39 9.85
CA SER A 639 17.45 -41.04 11.01
C SER A 639 15.98 -40.65 11.19
N LEU A 640 15.64 -39.39 10.93
CA LEU A 640 14.25 -38.93 10.98
C LEU A 640 13.41 -39.55 9.85
N ARG A 641 13.94 -39.62 8.63
CA ARG A 641 13.25 -40.27 7.49
C ARG A 641 12.95 -41.74 7.76
N ALA A 642 13.91 -42.48 8.32
CA ALA A 642 13.73 -43.88 8.70
C ALA A 642 12.66 -44.08 9.80
N LEU A 643 12.45 -43.08 10.66
CA LEU A 643 11.37 -43.08 11.65
C LEU A 643 10.01 -42.78 11.01
N VAL A 644 9.95 -41.90 10.01
CA VAL A 644 8.71 -41.53 9.32
C VAL A 644 8.17 -42.66 8.45
N ASP A 645 9.03 -43.43 7.77
CA ASP A 645 8.60 -44.56 6.93
C ASP A 645 8.71 -45.94 7.59
N GLU A 646 9.08 -45.99 8.87
CA GLU A 646 9.35 -47.22 9.64
C GLU A 646 10.35 -48.17 8.92
N GLY A 647 11.26 -47.62 8.13
CA GLY A 647 12.14 -48.36 7.23
C GLY A 647 13.58 -47.84 7.19
N ASP A 648 14.13 -47.73 5.99
CA ASP A 648 15.49 -47.21 5.76
C ASP A 648 15.51 -45.71 5.39
N GLY A 649 14.34 -45.06 5.36
CA GLY A 649 14.17 -43.66 4.99
C GLY A 649 14.05 -43.40 3.48
N SER A 650 14.13 -44.43 2.63
CA SER A 650 14.06 -44.25 1.16
C SER A 650 12.67 -43.82 0.69
N THR A 651 11.60 -44.37 1.27
CA THR A 651 10.22 -44.03 0.87
C THR A 651 9.87 -42.63 1.35
N ALA A 652 10.26 -42.28 2.57
CA ALA A 652 10.11 -40.91 3.07
C ALA A 652 10.89 -39.92 2.20
N PHE A 653 12.12 -40.26 1.78
CA PHE A 653 12.92 -39.40 0.89
C PHE A 653 12.22 -39.12 -0.45
N ASP A 654 11.70 -40.15 -1.12
CA ASP A 654 11.01 -40.00 -2.40
C ASP A 654 9.73 -39.15 -2.26
N ARG A 655 9.00 -39.29 -1.15
CA ARG A 655 7.83 -38.46 -0.85
C ARG A 655 8.20 -37.00 -0.61
N PHE A 656 9.25 -36.71 0.16
CA PHE A 656 9.73 -35.34 0.35
C PHE A 656 10.22 -34.72 -0.95
N LEU A 657 10.91 -35.48 -1.81
CA LEU A 657 11.33 -35.01 -3.12
C LEU A 657 10.12 -34.67 -4.01
N ALA A 658 9.11 -35.53 -4.04
CA ALA A 658 7.86 -35.27 -4.76
C ALA A 658 7.13 -34.02 -4.23
N GLY A 659 7.07 -33.84 -2.90
CA GLY A 659 6.52 -32.64 -2.27
C GLY A 659 7.30 -31.37 -2.64
N GLY A 660 8.62 -31.44 -2.69
CA GLY A 660 9.47 -30.34 -3.17
C GLY A 660 9.20 -29.99 -4.63
N LEU A 661 9.02 -30.98 -5.50
CA LEU A 661 8.66 -30.77 -6.91
C LEU A 661 7.25 -30.15 -7.07
N ASN A 662 6.31 -30.49 -6.20
CA ASN A 662 4.99 -29.87 -6.18
C ASN A 662 5.06 -28.39 -5.77
N LEU A 663 5.76 -28.09 -4.67
CA LEU A 663 5.97 -26.70 -4.23
C LEU A 663 6.75 -25.86 -5.27
N ALA A 664 7.64 -26.48 -6.04
CA ALA A 664 8.31 -25.81 -7.13
C ALA A 664 7.35 -25.33 -8.24
N GLN A 665 6.20 -25.96 -8.39
CA GLN A 665 5.16 -25.61 -9.37
C GLN A 665 4.05 -24.75 -8.78
N ALA A 666 4.19 -24.27 -7.53
CA ALA A 666 3.19 -23.43 -6.88
C ALA A 666 2.84 -22.18 -7.71
N LEU A 667 1.57 -21.76 -7.69
CA LEU A 667 1.10 -20.56 -8.41
C LEU A 667 1.85 -19.31 -7.93
N VAL A 668 1.96 -19.15 -6.61
CA VAL A 668 2.55 -17.97 -5.96
C VAL A 668 4.08 -18.02 -6.03
N ASN A 669 4.70 -16.97 -6.57
CA ASN A 669 6.16 -16.90 -6.72
C ASN A 669 6.91 -16.94 -5.37
N GLU A 670 6.31 -16.35 -4.33
CA GLU A 670 6.86 -16.35 -2.96
C GLU A 670 7.16 -17.77 -2.44
N VAL A 671 6.29 -18.76 -2.73
CA VAL A 671 6.50 -20.17 -2.35
C VAL A 671 7.74 -20.73 -3.02
N ARG A 672 7.89 -20.47 -4.33
CA ARG A 672 9.04 -20.93 -5.12
C ARG A 672 10.34 -20.30 -4.62
N LEU A 673 10.32 -19.01 -4.31
CA LEU A 673 11.47 -18.28 -3.76
C LEU A 673 11.89 -18.82 -2.39
N TYR A 674 10.95 -19.12 -1.50
CA TYR A 674 11.26 -19.75 -0.22
C TYR A 674 11.81 -21.15 -0.35
N LEU A 675 11.30 -21.93 -1.31
CA LEU A 675 11.85 -23.24 -1.64
C LEU A 675 13.30 -23.09 -2.13
N ALA A 676 13.54 -22.18 -3.08
CA ALA A 676 14.86 -21.87 -3.63
C ALA A 676 15.87 -21.47 -2.54
N ARG A 677 15.45 -20.63 -1.58
CA ARG A 677 16.27 -20.26 -0.42
C ARG A 677 16.52 -21.45 0.50
N GLY A 678 15.52 -22.30 0.73
CA GLY A 678 15.66 -23.51 1.54
C GLY A 678 16.71 -24.49 0.99
N LEU A 679 16.92 -24.52 -0.35
CA LEU A 679 17.94 -25.36 -0.98
C LEU A 679 19.39 -24.97 -0.60
N ASP A 680 19.64 -23.79 -0.02
CA ASP A 680 21.00 -23.35 0.40
C ASP A 680 21.66 -24.36 1.37
N ILE A 681 20.88 -25.05 2.22
CA ILE A 681 21.42 -26.08 3.10
C ILE A 681 21.94 -27.30 2.33
N LEU A 682 21.31 -27.64 1.19
CA LEU A 682 21.78 -28.73 0.34
C LEU A 682 23.10 -28.33 -0.28
N TRP A 683 23.22 -27.13 -0.83
CA TRP A 683 24.43 -26.65 -1.50
C TRP A 683 25.66 -26.56 -0.59
N THR A 684 25.44 -26.32 0.69
CA THR A 684 26.51 -26.26 1.70
C THR A 684 26.85 -27.64 2.30
N THR A 685 26.03 -28.67 2.04
CA THR A 685 26.24 -30.02 2.54
C THR A 685 27.23 -30.79 1.64
N PRO A 686 28.29 -31.43 2.17
CA PRO A 686 29.25 -32.17 1.37
C PRO A 686 28.64 -33.26 0.49
N CYS A 687 29.18 -33.45 -0.72
CA CYS A 687 28.74 -34.49 -1.65
C CYS A 687 28.75 -35.90 -1.04
N ARG A 688 27.73 -36.70 -1.40
CA ARG A 688 27.67 -38.13 -1.06
C ARG A 688 28.69 -38.92 -1.89
N GLN A 689 29.41 -39.86 -1.26
CA GLN A 689 30.43 -40.67 -1.93
C GLN A 689 29.87 -41.86 -2.71
N GLU A 690 28.68 -42.35 -2.36
CA GLU A 690 28.03 -43.52 -2.97
C GLU A 690 26.54 -43.26 -3.22
N GLY A 691 26.01 -43.68 -4.38
CA GLY A 691 24.61 -43.49 -4.76
C GLY A 691 24.29 -42.10 -5.34
N MET A 692 23.00 -41.80 -5.52
CA MET A 692 22.56 -40.48 -5.97
C MET A 692 22.81 -39.43 -4.88
N CYS A 693 23.43 -38.32 -5.27
CA CYS A 693 23.73 -37.22 -4.36
C CYS A 693 22.48 -36.36 -4.12
N HIS A 694 22.28 -35.87 -2.90
CA HIS A 694 21.15 -34.96 -2.56
C HIS A 694 21.17 -33.66 -3.39
N HIS A 695 22.33 -33.25 -3.89
CA HIS A 695 22.46 -32.14 -4.84
C HIS A 695 21.72 -32.38 -6.16
N GLN A 696 21.62 -33.63 -6.63
CA GLN A 696 20.83 -33.96 -7.83
C GLN A 696 19.34 -33.79 -7.56
N SER A 697 18.87 -34.11 -6.35
CA SER A 697 17.49 -33.84 -5.93
C SER A 697 17.20 -32.34 -5.86
N GLY A 698 18.10 -31.55 -5.26
CA GLY A 698 17.99 -30.09 -5.25
C GLY A 698 18.03 -29.50 -6.66
N TRP A 699 18.84 -30.08 -7.55
CA TRP A 699 18.94 -29.68 -8.96
C TRP A 699 17.62 -29.88 -9.71
N GLU A 700 16.98 -31.03 -9.55
CA GLU A 700 15.67 -31.29 -10.15
C GLU A 700 14.59 -30.36 -9.61
N ILE A 701 14.61 -30.05 -8.30
CA ILE A 701 13.69 -29.06 -7.70
C ILE A 701 13.93 -27.68 -8.31
N ALA A 702 15.17 -27.20 -8.38
CA ALA A 702 15.50 -25.90 -8.97
C ALA A 702 15.02 -25.80 -10.43
N LYS A 703 15.24 -26.82 -11.25
CA LYS A 703 14.71 -26.87 -12.62
C LYS A 703 13.19 -26.84 -12.66
N ALA A 704 12.52 -27.56 -11.77
CA ALA A 704 11.07 -27.60 -11.72
C ALA A 704 10.44 -26.22 -11.46
N THR A 705 11.13 -25.33 -10.73
CA THR A 705 10.62 -23.98 -10.42
C THR A 705 10.40 -23.07 -11.62
N MET A 706 11.01 -23.38 -12.77
CA MET A 706 10.90 -22.58 -14.00
C MET A 706 10.32 -23.35 -15.19
N ARG A 707 9.89 -24.61 -14.99
CA ARG A 707 9.43 -25.47 -16.09
C ARG A 707 8.18 -24.92 -16.79
N ASP A 708 7.41 -24.09 -16.13
CA ASP A 708 6.14 -23.54 -16.56
C ASP A 708 6.23 -22.01 -16.80
N CYS A 709 7.43 -21.52 -17.16
CA CYS A 709 7.67 -20.09 -17.42
C CYS A 709 7.19 -19.58 -18.78
N VAL A 710 6.49 -20.42 -19.56
CA VAL A 710 6.10 -20.08 -20.94
C VAL A 710 4.59 -20.04 -21.07
N LEU A 711 4.07 -18.94 -21.63
CA LEU A 711 2.69 -18.85 -22.07
C LEU A 711 2.52 -19.35 -23.50
N GLY A 712 1.67 -20.35 -23.66
CA GLY A 712 1.18 -20.84 -24.94
C GLY A 712 0.04 -20.01 -25.51
N GLY A 713 -0.68 -20.60 -26.47
CA GLY A 713 -1.81 -19.96 -27.12
C GLY A 713 -2.97 -19.63 -26.16
N TRP A 714 -3.76 -18.63 -26.57
CA TRP A 714 -4.99 -18.25 -25.88
C TRP A 714 -6.02 -19.39 -25.90
N ASP A 715 -6.56 -19.73 -24.74
CA ASP A 715 -7.64 -20.70 -24.58
C ASP A 715 -9.00 -19.99 -24.48
N ARG A 716 -9.90 -20.32 -25.40
CA ARG A 716 -11.24 -19.71 -25.48
C ARG A 716 -12.20 -20.24 -24.41
N GLU A 717 -11.94 -21.40 -23.83
CA GLU A 717 -12.81 -22.00 -22.80
C GLU A 717 -12.53 -21.41 -21.42
N THR A 718 -11.25 -21.14 -21.12
CA THR A 718 -10.81 -20.61 -19.82
C THR A 718 -10.60 -19.09 -19.84
N GLY A 719 -10.53 -18.47 -21.02
CA GLY A 719 -10.26 -17.03 -21.15
C GLY A 719 -8.85 -16.62 -20.73
N MET A 720 -7.91 -17.56 -20.72
CA MET A 720 -6.52 -17.37 -20.29
C MET A 720 -5.54 -17.98 -21.29
N ARG A 721 -4.29 -17.53 -21.31
CA ARG A 721 -3.22 -18.23 -22.05
C ARG A 721 -2.84 -19.50 -21.29
N ARG A 722 -2.71 -20.63 -21.99
CA ARG A 722 -2.29 -21.89 -21.36
C ARG A 722 -0.81 -21.83 -21.02
N VAL A 723 -0.45 -22.25 -19.81
CA VAL A 723 0.96 -22.44 -19.45
C VAL A 723 1.51 -23.68 -20.16
N VAL A 724 2.71 -23.56 -20.73
CA VAL A 724 3.41 -24.64 -21.45
C VAL A 724 4.60 -25.11 -20.61
N THR A 725 4.66 -26.41 -20.40
CA THR A 725 5.81 -27.05 -19.74
C THR A 725 6.97 -27.19 -20.71
N LEU A 726 8.16 -26.74 -20.29
CA LEU A 726 9.40 -26.85 -21.05
C LEU A 726 9.89 -28.30 -21.16
N ASP A 727 10.27 -28.68 -22.37
CA ASP A 727 10.96 -29.94 -22.65
C ASP A 727 12.45 -29.88 -22.24
N GLU A 728 13.02 -31.03 -21.90
CA GLU A 728 14.47 -31.18 -21.68
C GLU A 728 15.23 -31.28 -23.02
N PRO A 729 16.44 -30.70 -23.15
CA PRO A 729 17.14 -29.88 -22.16
C PRO A 729 16.56 -28.46 -22.06
N ILE A 730 16.19 -28.03 -20.83
CA ILE A 730 15.55 -26.72 -20.57
C ILE A 730 16.32 -25.55 -21.20
N ALA A 731 17.65 -25.57 -21.14
CA ALA A 731 18.50 -24.52 -21.70
C ALA A 731 18.32 -24.31 -23.22
N ASN A 732 18.06 -25.38 -23.98
CA ASN A 732 17.82 -25.27 -25.42
C ASN A 732 16.42 -24.72 -25.68
N SER A 733 15.42 -25.27 -24.98
CA SER A 733 14.03 -24.82 -25.09
C SER A 733 13.91 -23.31 -24.81
N LEU A 734 14.52 -22.80 -23.73
CA LEU A 734 14.49 -21.37 -23.36
C LEU A 734 15.15 -20.43 -24.38
N ARG A 735 16.18 -20.89 -25.11
CA ARG A 735 16.84 -20.08 -26.15
C ARG A 735 15.97 -19.91 -27.39
N ASP A 736 15.13 -20.89 -27.69
CA ASP A 736 14.30 -20.92 -28.90
C ASP A 736 12.93 -20.25 -28.69
N ILE A 737 12.57 -19.88 -27.45
CA ILE A 737 11.28 -19.28 -27.11
C ILE A 737 11.27 -17.76 -27.39
N PRO A 738 10.20 -17.24 -28.02
CA PRO A 738 10.00 -15.81 -28.21
C PRO A 738 9.93 -15.04 -26.88
N ASP A 739 10.55 -13.87 -26.83
CA ASP A 739 10.67 -13.05 -25.61
C ASP A 739 9.30 -12.73 -24.97
N GLU A 740 8.27 -12.43 -25.77
CA GLU A 740 6.91 -12.10 -25.29
C GLU A 740 6.09 -13.29 -24.76
N ALA A 741 6.63 -14.51 -24.86
CA ALA A 741 6.00 -15.71 -24.32
C ALA A 741 6.59 -16.12 -22.97
N ILE A 742 7.65 -15.47 -22.51
CA ILE A 742 8.36 -15.79 -21.27
C ILE A 742 7.79 -14.93 -20.14
N GLU A 743 7.38 -15.58 -19.04
CA GLU A 743 6.96 -14.91 -17.81
C GLU A 743 8.17 -14.69 -16.89
N PRO A 744 8.67 -13.44 -16.72
CA PRO A 744 9.92 -13.17 -16.01
C PRO A 744 9.93 -13.65 -14.55
N PHE A 745 8.80 -13.51 -13.86
CA PHE A 745 8.67 -13.88 -12.45
C PHE A 745 8.76 -15.40 -12.21
N ARG A 746 8.42 -16.23 -13.21
CA ARG A 746 8.55 -17.70 -13.13
C ARG A 746 10.01 -18.16 -13.16
N LEU A 747 10.95 -17.28 -13.50
CA LEU A 747 12.38 -17.58 -13.55
C LEU A 747 13.11 -17.25 -12.24
N ASP A 748 12.51 -16.43 -11.37
CA ASP A 748 13.18 -15.89 -10.17
C ASP A 748 13.71 -16.98 -9.24
N ALA A 749 12.88 -17.95 -8.89
CA ALA A 749 13.25 -19.02 -7.98
C ALA A 749 14.40 -19.88 -8.52
N ALA A 750 14.42 -20.14 -9.84
CA ALA A 750 15.52 -20.84 -10.49
C ALA A 750 16.81 -20.02 -10.42
N ILE A 751 16.77 -18.72 -10.80
CA ILE A 751 17.92 -17.82 -10.71
C ILE A 751 18.48 -17.79 -9.28
N ARG A 752 17.61 -17.67 -8.28
CA ARG A 752 17.98 -17.66 -6.86
C ARG A 752 18.61 -18.98 -6.40
N ALA A 753 18.08 -20.13 -6.82
CA ALA A 753 18.59 -21.44 -6.40
C ALA A 753 19.92 -21.79 -7.08
N LEU A 754 20.07 -21.44 -8.36
CA LEU A 754 21.19 -21.85 -9.20
C LEU A 754 22.49 -21.09 -8.88
N ALA A 755 22.41 -19.81 -8.49
CA ALA A 755 23.59 -19.00 -8.16
C ALA A 755 24.47 -19.58 -7.04
N PRO A 756 23.95 -19.92 -5.84
CA PRO A 756 24.77 -20.57 -4.81
C PRO A 756 25.23 -21.97 -5.23
N ALA A 757 24.40 -22.74 -5.95
CA ALA A 757 24.78 -24.06 -6.45
C ALA A 757 25.96 -23.99 -7.44
N ALA A 758 26.00 -22.98 -8.31
CA ALA A 758 27.09 -22.76 -9.24
C ALA A 758 28.42 -22.47 -8.52
N MET A 759 28.37 -21.84 -7.35
CA MET A 759 29.55 -21.42 -6.58
C MET A 759 30.03 -22.45 -5.55
N ALA A 760 29.23 -23.45 -5.21
CA ALA A 760 29.50 -24.37 -4.11
C ALA A 760 30.58 -25.45 -4.36
N ASP A 761 31.11 -25.57 -5.59
CA ASP A 761 32.09 -26.61 -5.99
C ASP A 761 31.61 -28.05 -5.67
N ILE A 762 30.36 -28.31 -6.03
CA ILE A 762 29.65 -29.58 -5.82
C ILE A 762 29.35 -30.27 -7.16
N CYS A 763 28.83 -31.50 -7.10
CA CYS A 763 28.63 -32.34 -8.28
C CYS A 763 27.70 -31.77 -9.37
N VAL A 764 26.95 -30.70 -9.10
CA VAL A 764 26.06 -30.02 -10.07
C VAL A 764 26.50 -28.59 -10.41
N SER A 765 27.62 -28.10 -9.85
CA SER A 765 28.01 -26.68 -9.97
C SER A 765 28.28 -26.24 -11.42
N THR A 766 28.86 -27.11 -12.25
CA THR A 766 29.11 -26.80 -13.66
C THR A 766 27.80 -26.63 -14.42
N ASP A 767 26.91 -27.61 -14.33
CA ASP A 767 25.60 -27.58 -15.00
C ASP A 767 24.74 -26.41 -14.50
N ALA A 768 24.81 -26.11 -13.20
CA ALA A 768 24.13 -24.96 -12.60
C ALA A 768 24.62 -23.63 -13.14
N ARG A 769 25.93 -23.47 -13.34
CA ARG A 769 26.50 -22.26 -13.94
C ARG A 769 26.06 -22.09 -15.39
N GLU A 770 26.07 -23.16 -16.18
CA GLU A 770 25.64 -23.14 -17.57
C GLU A 770 24.15 -22.78 -17.71
N LEU A 771 23.29 -23.40 -16.89
CA LEU A 771 21.85 -23.14 -16.91
C LEU A 771 21.51 -21.74 -16.40
N LEU A 772 22.15 -21.28 -15.32
CA LEU A 772 21.94 -19.94 -14.76
C LEU A 772 22.17 -18.83 -15.78
N SER A 773 23.25 -18.94 -16.57
CA SER A 773 23.54 -17.99 -17.64
C SER A 773 22.40 -17.89 -18.66
N VAL A 774 21.81 -19.03 -19.05
CA VAL A 774 20.68 -19.07 -20.00
C VAL A 774 19.41 -18.49 -19.39
N VAL A 775 19.12 -18.81 -18.13
CA VAL A 775 17.90 -18.35 -17.45
C VAL A 775 17.95 -16.83 -17.21
N MET A 776 19.10 -16.29 -16.81
CA MET A 776 19.28 -14.84 -16.65
C MET A 776 19.15 -14.10 -17.99
N ASP A 777 19.70 -14.66 -19.07
CA ASP A 777 19.50 -14.10 -20.41
C ASP A 777 18.02 -14.09 -20.83
N ALA A 778 17.30 -15.19 -20.59
CA ALA A 778 15.87 -15.28 -20.87
C ALA A 778 15.06 -14.25 -20.08
N GLN A 779 15.31 -14.09 -18.78
CA GLN A 779 14.64 -13.08 -17.96
C GLN A 779 14.94 -11.67 -18.47
N ARG A 780 16.21 -11.39 -18.78
CA ARG A 780 16.65 -10.09 -19.31
C ARG A 780 15.92 -9.74 -20.60
N ARG A 781 15.87 -10.66 -21.57
CA ARG A 781 15.15 -10.47 -22.84
C ARG A 781 13.66 -10.20 -22.63
N ALA A 782 13.03 -10.98 -21.76
CA ALA A 782 11.60 -10.83 -21.43
C ALA A 782 11.30 -9.47 -20.78
N LEU A 783 12.08 -9.03 -19.79
CA LEU A 783 11.90 -7.73 -19.14
C LEU A 783 12.05 -6.56 -20.14
N VAL A 784 13.07 -6.58 -21.01
CA VAL A 784 13.23 -5.56 -22.06
C VAL A 784 12.03 -5.55 -23.01
N ARG A 785 11.50 -6.73 -23.37
CA ARG A 785 10.36 -6.85 -24.27
C ARG A 785 9.08 -6.25 -23.68
N HIS A 786 8.88 -6.40 -22.37
CA HIS A 786 7.70 -5.93 -21.64
C HIS A 786 7.85 -4.53 -21.03
N GLU A 787 8.77 -3.70 -21.53
CA GLU A 787 9.07 -2.36 -20.99
C GLU A 787 7.86 -1.43 -20.84
N HIS A 788 6.82 -1.57 -21.69
CA HIS A 788 5.62 -0.73 -21.63
C HIS A 788 4.60 -1.17 -20.57
N ASP A 789 4.69 -2.42 -20.10
CA ASP A 789 3.76 -3.01 -19.13
C ASP A 789 4.27 -2.86 -17.68
N ASP A 790 5.48 -2.31 -17.49
CA ASP A 790 6.17 -2.09 -16.20
C ASP A 790 6.07 -3.29 -15.24
N LEU A 791 6.31 -4.51 -15.78
CA LEU A 791 6.21 -5.78 -15.04
C LEU A 791 7.15 -5.87 -13.82
N ASP A 792 8.09 -4.94 -13.66
CA ASP A 792 8.98 -4.86 -12.50
C ASP A 792 9.00 -3.45 -11.88
N GLU A 793 7.83 -2.82 -11.73
CA GLU A 793 7.68 -1.47 -11.15
C GLU A 793 8.42 -1.33 -9.80
N ARG A 794 8.50 -2.41 -9.01
CA ARG A 794 9.22 -2.44 -7.71
C ARG A 794 10.67 -2.92 -7.78
N GLY A 795 11.16 -3.36 -8.93
CA GLY A 795 12.52 -3.92 -9.10
C GLY A 795 12.74 -5.27 -8.38
N THR A 796 11.65 -5.99 -8.07
CA THR A 796 11.66 -7.23 -7.29
C THR A 796 12.30 -8.39 -8.06
N HIS A 797 12.04 -8.50 -9.36
CA HIS A 797 12.65 -9.54 -10.21
C HIS A 797 14.13 -9.26 -10.43
N VAL A 798 14.45 -8.00 -10.73
CA VAL A 798 15.83 -7.55 -10.90
C VAL A 798 16.65 -7.70 -9.61
N LEU A 799 16.07 -7.57 -8.42
CA LEU A 799 16.75 -7.87 -7.14
C LEU A 799 17.25 -9.33 -7.07
N VAL A 800 16.46 -10.28 -7.55
CA VAL A 800 16.84 -11.70 -7.55
C VAL A 800 18.04 -11.94 -8.47
N THR A 801 18.01 -11.34 -9.66
CA THR A 801 19.13 -11.38 -10.61
C THR A 801 20.37 -10.66 -10.08
N ALA A 802 20.21 -9.50 -9.45
CA ALA A 802 21.31 -8.77 -8.82
C ALA A 802 22.01 -9.60 -7.72
N ARG A 803 21.23 -10.35 -6.92
CA ARG A 803 21.77 -11.27 -5.93
C ARG A 803 22.61 -12.38 -6.58
N ALA A 804 22.13 -12.96 -7.68
CA ALA A 804 22.85 -13.98 -8.43
C ALA A 804 24.16 -13.43 -9.02
N LEU A 805 24.12 -12.24 -9.61
CA LEU A 805 25.27 -11.53 -10.17
C LEU A 805 26.36 -11.28 -9.12
N LEU A 806 26.03 -10.72 -7.94
CA LEU A 806 27.00 -10.52 -6.88
C LEU A 806 27.56 -11.83 -6.31
N THR A 807 26.79 -12.91 -6.37
CA THR A 807 27.24 -14.24 -5.92
C THR A 807 28.27 -14.81 -6.90
N LEU A 808 28.01 -14.74 -8.20
CA LEU A 808 28.96 -15.19 -9.23
C LEU A 808 30.26 -14.37 -9.23
N ALA A 809 30.16 -13.06 -9.02
CA ALA A 809 31.31 -12.15 -9.00
C ALA A 809 32.22 -12.31 -7.77
N GLN A 810 31.90 -13.18 -6.80
CA GLN A 810 32.76 -13.45 -5.64
C GLN A 810 34.14 -13.98 -6.03
N ASN A 811 34.23 -14.78 -7.10
CA ASN A 811 35.51 -15.34 -7.57
C ASN A 811 36.31 -14.40 -8.48
N GLY A 812 35.83 -13.16 -8.68
CA GLY A 812 36.50 -12.14 -9.50
C GLY A 812 36.10 -12.12 -10.98
N ASP A 813 35.21 -13.01 -11.43
CA ASP A 813 34.60 -12.93 -12.76
C ASP A 813 33.38 -12.01 -12.72
N GLU A 814 33.54 -10.81 -13.27
CA GLU A 814 32.52 -9.75 -13.27
C GLU A 814 31.78 -9.66 -14.61
N THR A 815 32.08 -10.56 -15.56
CA THR A 815 31.60 -10.46 -16.95
C THR A 815 30.08 -10.38 -17.01
N ALA A 816 29.37 -11.24 -16.28
CA ALA A 816 27.92 -11.26 -16.24
C ALA A 816 27.29 -9.96 -15.69
N VAL A 817 27.99 -9.24 -14.81
CA VAL A 817 27.51 -7.95 -14.26
C VAL A 817 27.48 -6.91 -15.36
N TYR A 818 28.59 -6.76 -16.09
CA TYR A 818 28.69 -5.77 -17.17
C TYR A 818 27.80 -6.13 -18.36
N GLU A 819 27.67 -7.42 -18.71
CA GLU A 819 26.73 -7.86 -19.74
C GLU A 819 25.27 -7.50 -19.39
N GLN A 820 24.88 -7.58 -18.11
CA GLN A 820 23.55 -7.15 -17.68
C GLN A 820 23.39 -5.63 -17.78
N ILE A 821 24.39 -4.85 -17.37
CA ILE A 821 24.39 -3.38 -17.44
C ILE A 821 24.30 -2.91 -18.90
N ASP A 822 25.10 -3.50 -19.79
CA ASP A 822 25.14 -3.14 -21.21
C ASP A 822 23.80 -3.37 -21.90
N ALA A 823 23.09 -4.44 -21.53
CA ALA A 823 21.77 -4.73 -22.08
C ALA A 823 20.70 -3.71 -21.67
N TYR A 824 20.91 -2.98 -20.57
CA TYR A 824 20.01 -1.92 -20.09
C TYR A 824 20.55 -0.51 -20.37
N ALA A 825 21.59 -0.37 -21.18
CA ALA A 825 22.24 0.92 -21.45
C ALA A 825 21.27 2.00 -21.98
N ASP A 826 20.20 1.59 -22.68
CA ASP A 826 19.19 2.47 -23.26
C ASP A 826 17.82 2.40 -22.55
N SER A 827 17.75 1.80 -21.36
CA SER A 827 16.54 1.76 -20.54
C SER A 827 16.83 2.21 -19.12
N ALA A 828 16.58 3.49 -18.86
CA ALA A 828 16.84 4.11 -17.55
C ALA A 828 16.10 3.39 -16.41
N SER A 829 14.87 2.91 -16.62
CA SER A 829 14.10 2.19 -15.59
C SER A 829 14.78 0.89 -15.17
N HIS A 830 15.08 0.01 -16.13
CA HIS A 830 15.70 -1.29 -15.87
C HIS A 830 17.10 -1.15 -15.28
N LEU A 831 17.91 -0.22 -15.81
CA LEU A 831 19.23 0.04 -15.27
C LEU A 831 19.16 0.59 -13.83
N GLY A 832 18.24 1.52 -13.57
CA GLY A 832 18.01 2.05 -12.23
C GLY A 832 17.58 0.97 -11.23
N ASN A 833 16.66 0.09 -11.64
CA ASN A 833 16.24 -1.06 -10.85
C ASN A 833 17.39 -2.04 -10.60
N LEU A 834 18.26 -2.27 -11.58
CA LEU A 834 19.45 -3.11 -11.44
C LEU A 834 20.45 -2.55 -10.45
N LEU A 835 20.81 -1.27 -10.56
CA LEU A 835 21.73 -0.60 -9.64
C LEU A 835 21.20 -0.66 -8.21
N ARG A 836 19.92 -0.31 -8.00
CA ARG A 836 19.29 -0.40 -6.68
C ARG A 836 19.21 -1.85 -6.18
N GLY A 837 18.93 -2.82 -7.04
CA GLY A 837 18.91 -4.24 -6.70
C GLY A 837 20.29 -4.77 -6.30
N LEU A 838 21.37 -4.35 -6.97
CA LEU A 838 22.75 -4.67 -6.60
C LEU A 838 23.10 -4.07 -5.24
N SER A 839 22.74 -2.80 -5.00
CA SER A 839 22.92 -2.16 -3.68
C SER A 839 22.14 -2.89 -2.58
N ALA A 840 20.87 -3.22 -2.81
CA ALA A 840 20.01 -3.87 -1.85
C ALA A 840 20.45 -5.30 -1.51
N SER A 841 20.90 -6.07 -2.51
CA SER A 841 21.42 -7.43 -2.30
C SER A 841 22.78 -7.46 -1.60
N ALA A 842 23.57 -6.39 -1.70
CA ALA A 842 24.81 -6.22 -0.95
C ALA A 842 24.58 -5.99 0.56
N GLU A 843 23.42 -5.46 0.95
CA GLU A 843 23.05 -5.28 2.37
C GLU A 843 22.72 -6.61 3.09
N GLU A 844 22.52 -7.70 2.34
CA GLU A 844 21.98 -8.95 2.88
C GLU A 844 23.03 -9.89 3.49
N THR A 845 24.23 -9.97 2.92
CA THR A 845 25.30 -10.86 3.41
C THR A 845 26.69 -10.21 3.33
N PRO A 846 27.62 -10.58 4.24
CA PRO A 846 28.99 -10.03 4.22
C PRO A 846 29.74 -10.30 2.91
N ASP A 847 29.52 -11.47 2.29
CA ASP A 847 30.22 -11.82 1.04
C ASP A 847 29.73 -10.98 -0.13
N ARG A 848 28.41 -10.74 -0.24
CA ARG A 848 27.87 -9.85 -1.29
C ARG A 848 28.25 -8.40 -1.03
N ALA A 849 28.25 -7.95 0.23
CA ALA A 849 28.76 -6.64 0.64
C ALA A 849 30.21 -6.44 0.18
N ALA A 850 31.07 -7.43 0.42
CA ALA A 850 32.48 -7.38 0.02
C ALA A 850 32.65 -7.35 -1.52
N THR A 851 31.88 -8.16 -2.25
CA THR A 851 31.86 -8.14 -3.72
C THR A 851 31.39 -6.78 -4.25
N ALA A 852 30.26 -6.27 -3.78
CA ALA A 852 29.73 -4.98 -4.21
C ALA A 852 30.75 -3.86 -3.95
N ARG A 853 31.32 -3.77 -2.74
CA ARG A 853 32.37 -2.80 -2.41
C ARG A 853 33.54 -2.84 -3.38
N ARG A 854 33.92 -4.03 -3.85
CA ARG A 854 35.06 -4.26 -4.75
C ARG A 854 34.76 -3.82 -6.19
N ILE A 855 33.55 -4.11 -6.70
CA ILE A 855 33.21 -3.89 -8.12
C ILE A 855 32.55 -2.53 -8.38
N TRP A 856 31.92 -1.93 -7.37
CA TRP A 856 31.10 -0.72 -7.53
C TRP A 856 31.82 0.45 -8.18
N PRO A 857 33.10 0.75 -7.86
CA PRO A 857 33.83 1.83 -8.55
C PRO A 857 33.86 1.67 -10.07
N ASN A 858 34.08 0.44 -10.55
CA ASN A 858 34.10 0.15 -11.98
C ASN A 858 32.69 0.16 -12.58
N VAL A 859 31.67 -0.30 -11.84
CA VAL A 859 30.26 -0.19 -12.25
C VAL A 859 29.88 1.28 -12.47
N MET A 860 30.24 2.17 -11.55
CA MET A 860 29.99 3.61 -11.69
C MET A 860 30.61 4.17 -12.96
N LEU A 861 31.91 3.94 -13.16
CA LEU A 861 32.63 4.45 -14.32
C LEU A 861 32.14 3.85 -15.65
N HIS A 862 31.73 2.58 -15.64
CA HIS A 862 31.21 1.90 -16.82
C HIS A 862 29.87 2.50 -17.27
N VAL A 863 28.94 2.72 -16.33
CA VAL A 863 27.63 3.33 -16.65
C VAL A 863 27.77 4.77 -17.14
N LEU A 864 28.65 5.56 -16.51
CA LEU A 864 28.95 6.92 -16.99
C LEU A 864 29.58 6.88 -18.39
N GLY A 865 30.47 5.93 -18.63
CA GLY A 865 31.08 5.70 -19.95
C GLY A 865 30.08 5.31 -21.03
N LEU A 866 29.00 4.59 -20.70
CA LEU A 866 27.90 4.31 -21.64
C LEU A 866 27.18 5.58 -22.07
N ALA A 867 26.91 6.50 -21.13
CA ALA A 867 26.33 7.80 -21.46
C ALA A 867 27.26 8.63 -22.36
N ASP A 868 28.57 8.65 -22.07
CA ASP A 868 29.58 9.32 -22.89
C ASP A 868 29.72 8.71 -24.30
N ALA A 869 29.44 7.41 -24.43
CA ALA A 869 29.44 6.68 -25.69
C ALA A 869 28.16 6.90 -26.54
N GLY A 870 27.17 7.62 -26.01
CA GLY A 870 25.93 7.98 -26.71
C GLY A 870 24.73 7.09 -26.41
N HIS A 871 24.82 6.19 -25.42
CA HIS A 871 23.64 5.51 -24.87
C HIS A 871 22.82 6.46 -24.00
N THR A 872 21.62 6.00 -23.62
CA THR A 872 20.61 6.81 -22.94
C THR A 872 20.26 6.32 -21.51
N PRO A 873 21.25 5.98 -20.65
CA PRO A 873 20.98 5.37 -19.34
C PRO A 873 20.26 6.30 -18.34
N PHE A 874 20.24 7.59 -18.63
CA PHE A 874 19.63 8.64 -17.79
C PHE A 874 18.47 9.36 -18.50
N GLN A 875 17.90 8.77 -19.55
CA GLN A 875 16.79 9.38 -20.27
C GLN A 875 15.46 9.24 -19.51
N GLY A 876 14.63 10.30 -19.59
CA GLY A 876 13.30 10.37 -18.99
C GLY A 876 13.32 11.10 -17.64
N ASP A 877 12.58 12.21 -17.53
CA ASP A 877 12.71 13.21 -16.45
C ASP A 877 12.96 12.61 -15.05
N SER A 878 11.95 12.01 -14.42
CA SER A 878 12.10 11.52 -13.04
C SER A 878 12.86 10.20 -12.94
N VAL A 879 12.77 9.32 -13.95
CA VAL A 879 13.34 7.96 -13.89
C VAL A 879 14.84 8.01 -14.15
N GLY A 880 15.27 8.77 -15.16
CA GLY A 880 16.67 9.02 -15.47
C GLY A 880 17.42 9.68 -14.32
N ASP A 881 16.79 10.67 -13.66
CA ASP A 881 17.35 11.32 -12.47
C ASP A 881 17.56 10.33 -11.31
N MET A 882 16.61 9.42 -11.09
CA MET A 882 16.72 8.36 -10.07
C MET A 882 17.78 7.32 -10.42
N THR A 883 17.97 7.02 -11.71
CA THR A 883 19.00 6.08 -12.18
C THR A 883 20.40 6.68 -12.08
N LEU A 884 20.56 7.94 -12.43
CA LEU A 884 21.80 8.68 -12.21
C LEU A 884 22.15 8.74 -10.73
N ALA A 885 21.17 9.02 -9.87
CA ALA A 885 21.35 9.01 -8.42
C ALA A 885 21.76 7.61 -7.91
N ALA A 886 21.16 6.54 -8.42
CA ALA A 886 21.43 5.17 -7.97
C ALA A 886 22.89 4.70 -8.14
N LEU A 887 23.72 5.40 -8.94
CA LEU A 887 25.17 5.12 -9.03
C LEU A 887 25.91 5.41 -7.72
N VAL A 888 25.40 6.31 -6.89
CA VAL A 888 25.91 6.54 -5.55
C VAL A 888 25.09 5.68 -4.59
N PRO A 889 25.67 4.68 -3.91
CA PRO A 889 24.90 3.70 -3.13
C PRO A 889 24.30 4.30 -1.86
N ASN A 890 23.16 3.79 -1.43
CA ASN A 890 22.47 4.22 -0.21
C ASN A 890 21.76 3.07 0.50
N PRO A 891 21.39 3.26 1.78
CA PRO A 891 20.56 2.29 2.49
C PRO A 891 19.23 2.11 1.77
N THR A 892 18.88 0.85 1.54
CA THR A 892 17.61 0.48 0.90
C THR A 892 16.46 0.59 1.90
N TYR A 893 15.39 1.27 1.51
CA TYR A 893 14.19 1.41 2.35
C TYR A 893 13.51 0.06 2.61
N SER A 894 12.95 -0.13 3.80
CA SER A 894 12.35 -1.40 4.23
C SER A 894 11.17 -1.86 3.38
N THR A 895 10.46 -0.94 2.72
CA THR A 895 9.26 -1.23 1.92
C THR A 895 9.54 -1.31 0.41
N GLN A 896 10.81 -1.15 -0.02
CA GLN A 896 11.14 -1.01 -1.44
C GLN A 896 11.06 -2.32 -2.21
N TYR A 897 11.37 -3.46 -1.58
CA TYR A 897 11.41 -4.77 -2.23
C TYR A 897 10.68 -5.83 -1.40
N LEU A 898 9.94 -6.73 -2.06
CA LEU A 898 9.13 -7.77 -1.42
C LEU A 898 9.95 -8.98 -0.93
N TYR A 899 11.12 -9.26 -1.52
CA TYR A 899 11.88 -10.50 -1.25
C TYR A 899 13.33 -10.24 -0.80
N ARG A 900 13.53 -9.32 0.15
CA ARG A 900 14.84 -9.08 0.75
C ARG A 900 15.22 -10.22 1.71
N GLU A 901 16.47 -10.67 1.64
CA GLU A 901 17.00 -11.76 2.48
C GLU A 901 17.85 -11.24 3.64
N LEU A 902 17.28 -10.35 4.46
CA LEU A 902 17.96 -9.83 5.65
C LEU A 902 17.90 -10.84 6.81
N LYS A 903 19.03 -11.05 7.49
CA LYS A 903 19.12 -11.85 8.73
C LYS A 903 19.20 -11.00 10.01
N GLY A 904 19.19 -9.67 9.87
CA GLY A 904 19.37 -8.69 10.93
C GLY A 904 19.42 -7.29 10.32
N GLU A 905 20.12 -6.36 10.97
CA GLU A 905 20.33 -5.01 10.44
C GLU A 905 21.03 -5.03 9.07
N PRO A 906 20.61 -4.19 8.11
CA PRO A 906 21.26 -4.07 6.81
C PRO A 906 22.76 -3.79 6.91
N ILE A 907 23.56 -4.49 6.11
CA ILE A 907 25.01 -4.29 6.08
C ILE A 907 25.33 -3.02 5.29
N ASN A 908 25.96 -2.06 5.95
CA ASN A 908 26.56 -0.92 5.28
C ASN A 908 27.86 -1.34 4.56
N TRP A 909 27.82 -1.37 3.24
CA TRP A 909 28.87 -1.97 2.41
C TRP A 909 29.72 -0.96 1.63
N TRP A 910 29.38 0.33 1.56
CA TRP A 910 30.19 1.32 0.83
C TRP A 910 31.11 2.13 1.77
N ASP A 911 32.05 2.86 1.18
CA ASP A 911 32.92 3.83 1.88
C ASP A 911 33.04 5.09 1.00
N PRO A 912 32.43 6.22 1.41
CA PRO A 912 32.49 7.47 0.64
C PRO A 912 33.91 7.98 0.40
N VAL A 913 34.85 7.75 1.31
CA VAL A 913 36.23 8.22 1.15
C VAL A 913 36.96 7.39 0.08
N ALA A 914 36.69 6.08 0.03
CA ALA A 914 37.28 5.19 -0.95
C ALA A 914 36.83 5.49 -2.39
N PHE A 915 35.61 6.01 -2.58
CA PHE A 915 35.00 6.24 -3.91
C PHE A 915 35.19 7.68 -4.43
N ARG A 916 36.19 8.40 -3.92
CA ARG A 916 36.37 9.83 -4.20
C ARG A 916 36.59 10.15 -5.68
N SER A 917 37.32 9.31 -6.42
CA SER A 917 37.56 9.50 -7.85
C SER A 917 36.28 9.30 -8.66
N GLU A 918 35.47 8.32 -8.29
CA GLU A 918 34.27 7.91 -9.00
C GLU A 918 33.13 8.89 -8.73
N VAL A 919 33.01 9.38 -7.49
CA VAL A 919 32.09 10.48 -7.15
C VAL A 919 32.46 11.73 -7.96
N ALA A 920 33.74 12.07 -8.10
CA ALA A 920 34.16 13.21 -8.92
C ALA A 920 33.76 13.07 -10.41
N ALA A 921 33.81 11.86 -10.97
CA ALA A 921 33.32 11.60 -12.32
C ALA A 921 31.80 11.73 -12.41
N TRP A 922 31.08 11.16 -11.44
CA TRP A 922 29.62 11.22 -11.36
C TRP A 922 29.08 12.65 -11.21
N LEU A 923 29.76 13.50 -10.43
CA LEU A 923 29.38 14.90 -10.20
C LEU A 923 29.20 15.67 -11.51
N VAL A 924 29.99 15.38 -12.55
CA VAL A 924 29.90 16.05 -13.86
C VAL A 924 28.52 15.87 -14.51
N HIS A 925 27.88 14.72 -14.29
CA HIS A 925 26.57 14.40 -14.84
C HIS A 925 25.43 14.83 -13.89
N ALA A 926 25.70 14.90 -12.58
CA ALA A 926 24.71 15.14 -11.53
C ALA A 926 24.40 16.62 -11.24
N ILE A 927 25.09 17.56 -11.91
CA ILE A 927 24.93 19.01 -11.67
C ILE A 927 23.46 19.44 -11.80
N GLY A 928 22.96 20.13 -10.78
CA GLY A 928 21.61 20.70 -10.78
C GLY A 928 20.46 19.70 -10.58
N ASN A 929 20.77 18.43 -10.29
CA ASN A 929 19.78 17.39 -10.04
C ASN A 929 19.49 17.23 -8.53
N ALA A 930 18.26 17.55 -8.12
CA ALA A 930 17.83 17.52 -6.71
C ALA A 930 17.86 16.10 -6.11
N THR A 931 17.49 15.08 -6.88
CA THR A 931 17.56 13.68 -6.47
C THR A 931 18.99 13.26 -6.15
N CYS A 932 19.95 13.65 -6.99
CA CYS A 932 21.37 13.38 -6.78
C CYS A 932 21.91 14.05 -5.51
N VAL A 933 21.40 15.24 -5.17
CA VAL A 933 21.77 15.93 -3.92
C VAL A 933 21.31 15.16 -2.68
N ASP A 934 20.05 14.75 -2.62
CA ASP A 934 19.54 13.96 -1.49
C ASP A 934 20.25 12.59 -1.39
N GLN A 935 20.55 11.99 -2.54
CA GLN A 935 21.31 10.76 -2.61
C GLN A 935 22.72 10.93 -2.02
N LEU A 936 23.43 12.01 -2.37
CA LEU A 936 24.77 12.30 -1.85
C LEU A 936 24.76 12.55 -0.33
N VAL A 937 23.74 13.24 0.19
CA VAL A 937 23.59 13.45 1.64
C VAL A 937 23.51 12.11 2.37
N SER A 938 22.66 11.20 1.90
CA SER A 938 22.49 9.88 2.50
C SER A 938 23.77 9.03 2.37
N PHE A 939 24.49 9.14 1.25
CA PHE A 939 25.72 8.38 0.99
C PHE A 939 26.83 8.74 1.97
N LEU A 940 26.89 10.00 2.38
CA LEU A 940 27.84 10.53 3.37
C LEU A 940 27.52 10.11 4.81
N GLY A 941 26.29 9.65 5.08
CA GLY A 941 25.81 9.27 6.41
C GLY A 941 26.73 8.36 7.25
N PRO A 942 27.44 7.38 6.66
CA PRO A 942 28.37 6.51 7.40
C PRO A 942 29.61 7.22 7.98
N LEU A 943 29.95 8.42 7.50
CA LEU A 943 31.14 9.14 7.94
C LEU A 943 30.91 9.89 9.26
N SER A 944 32.01 10.20 9.96
CA SER A 944 31.99 11.12 11.10
C SER A 944 31.51 12.52 10.67
N PRO A 945 30.87 13.32 11.55
CA PRO A 945 30.41 14.66 11.17
C PRO A 945 31.51 15.56 10.59
N GLU A 946 32.74 15.44 11.09
CA GLU A 946 33.91 16.17 10.56
C GLU A 946 34.31 15.71 9.16
N ASP A 947 34.25 14.41 8.88
CA ASP A 947 34.56 13.85 7.56
C ASP A 947 33.44 14.14 6.56
N GLN A 948 32.16 14.10 6.99
CA GLN A 948 31.05 14.57 6.16
C GLN A 948 31.26 16.02 5.73
N ALA A 949 31.70 16.90 6.63
CA ALA A 949 32.02 18.28 6.26
C ALA A 949 33.26 18.35 5.33
N ARG A 950 34.34 17.64 5.67
CA ARG A 950 35.62 17.68 4.93
C ARG A 950 35.50 17.21 3.48
N PHE A 951 34.75 16.14 3.24
CA PHE A 951 34.60 15.53 1.92
C PHE A 951 33.30 15.95 1.23
N GLY A 952 32.21 16.02 1.98
CA GLY A 952 30.87 16.28 1.44
C GLY A 952 30.62 17.73 1.04
N LEU A 953 31.11 18.73 1.79
CA LEU A 953 30.85 20.14 1.46
C LEU A 953 31.43 20.58 0.11
N PRO A 954 32.66 20.19 -0.27
CA PRO A 954 33.16 20.47 -1.62
C PRO A 954 32.28 19.86 -2.73
N TRP A 955 31.89 18.59 -2.60
CA TRP A 955 31.00 17.94 -3.58
C TRP A 955 29.61 18.59 -3.63
N MET A 956 29.07 18.97 -2.47
CA MET A 956 27.78 19.65 -2.40
C MET A 956 27.85 21.05 -3.02
N ALA A 957 28.97 21.77 -2.84
CA ALA A 957 29.18 23.05 -3.49
C ALA A 957 29.14 22.91 -5.03
N GLU A 958 29.76 21.87 -5.58
CA GLU A 958 29.75 21.61 -7.03
C GLU A 958 28.33 21.32 -7.55
N LEU A 959 27.55 20.48 -6.85
CA LEU A 959 26.17 20.16 -7.26
C LEU A 959 25.23 21.36 -7.16
N VAL A 960 25.33 22.11 -6.05
CA VAL A 960 24.35 23.13 -5.69
C VAL A 960 24.67 24.48 -6.33
N LEU A 961 25.93 24.94 -6.26
CA LEU A 961 26.27 26.31 -6.68
C LEU A 961 26.19 26.52 -8.20
N ALA A 962 26.27 25.45 -8.99
CA ALA A 962 26.14 25.52 -10.44
C ALA A 962 24.69 25.81 -10.90
N SER A 963 23.68 25.37 -10.15
CA SER A 963 22.27 25.66 -10.43
C SER A 963 21.43 25.67 -9.14
N PRO A 964 21.59 26.70 -8.27
CA PRO A 964 20.92 26.71 -6.97
C PRO A 964 19.38 26.67 -7.07
N GLY A 965 18.82 27.28 -8.12
CA GLY A 965 17.37 27.36 -8.34
C GLY A 965 16.72 26.02 -8.72
N SER A 966 17.48 25.06 -9.28
CA SER A 966 16.95 23.71 -9.56
C SER A 966 17.02 22.79 -8.34
N ILE A 967 17.67 23.22 -7.25
CA ILE A 967 17.84 22.45 -6.01
C ILE A 967 16.98 23.00 -4.86
N ALA A 968 16.86 24.32 -4.75
CA ALA A 968 16.11 24.97 -3.69
C ALA A 968 14.67 24.44 -3.59
N ASN A 969 14.23 24.08 -2.38
CA ASN A 969 12.91 23.51 -2.07
C ASN A 969 12.55 22.18 -2.76
N ARG A 970 13.44 21.59 -3.56
CA ARG A 970 13.24 20.28 -4.23
C ARG A 970 14.01 19.13 -3.56
N THR A 971 14.70 19.41 -2.46
CA THR A 971 15.47 18.44 -1.67
C THR A 971 14.85 18.21 -0.29
N TYR A 972 14.86 16.95 0.13
CA TYR A 972 14.30 16.50 1.41
C TYR A 972 15.34 16.53 2.55
N LEU A 973 16.61 16.27 2.26
CA LEU A 973 17.65 16.04 3.27
C LEU A 973 18.66 17.18 3.40
N LEU A 974 18.93 17.91 2.31
CA LEU A 974 20.00 18.91 2.22
C LEU A 974 19.95 19.98 3.33
N ALA A 975 18.79 20.58 3.57
CA ALA A 975 18.68 21.68 4.53
C ALA A 975 19.02 21.23 5.97
N ASN A 976 18.50 20.06 6.39
CA ASN A 976 18.81 19.52 7.71
C ASN A 976 20.29 19.15 7.83
N TRP A 977 20.84 18.51 6.79
CA TRP A 977 22.26 18.16 6.77
C TRP A 977 23.18 19.38 6.84
N LEU A 978 22.86 20.48 6.15
CA LEU A 978 23.62 21.74 6.24
C LEU A 978 23.57 22.33 7.65
N ILE A 979 22.40 22.31 8.31
CA ILE A 979 22.27 22.78 9.70
C ILE A 979 23.16 21.97 10.64
N GLU A 980 23.12 20.65 10.52
CA GLU A 980 23.89 19.73 11.36
C GLU A 980 25.41 19.82 11.09
N THR A 981 25.81 20.05 9.84
CA THR A 981 27.22 20.13 9.44
C THR A 981 27.88 21.49 9.69
N ARG A 982 27.15 22.52 10.13
CA ARG A 982 27.71 23.86 10.38
C ARG A 982 28.88 23.86 11.38
N ALA A 983 28.68 23.23 12.55
CA ALA A 983 29.71 23.17 13.58
C ALA A 983 30.92 22.31 13.14
N PRO A 984 30.71 21.11 12.56
CA PRO A 984 31.80 20.36 11.93
C PRO A 984 32.55 21.14 10.84
N ALA A 985 31.86 21.89 9.98
CA ALA A 985 32.46 22.71 8.94
C ALA A 985 33.42 23.77 9.52
N ALA A 986 33.05 24.39 10.63
CA ALA A 986 33.92 25.31 11.35
C ALA A 986 35.15 24.61 11.94
N ALA A 987 34.97 23.42 12.51
CA ALA A 987 36.07 22.63 13.08
C ALA A 987 37.11 22.23 12.02
N VAL A 988 36.68 21.95 10.78
CA VAL A 988 37.57 21.58 9.66
C VAL A 988 37.96 22.74 8.75
N GLY A 989 37.58 23.99 9.08
CA GLY A 989 37.98 25.20 8.35
C GLY A 989 37.24 25.45 7.03
N LEU A 990 36.05 24.88 6.84
CA LEU A 990 35.22 24.99 5.63
C LEU A 990 33.98 25.90 5.81
N SER A 991 33.95 26.75 6.84
CA SER A 991 32.83 27.67 7.09
C SER A 991 32.47 28.55 5.89
N ALA A 992 33.46 29.00 5.11
CA ALA A 992 33.21 29.85 3.95
C ALA A 992 32.45 29.11 2.82
N THR A 993 32.85 27.87 2.52
CA THR A 993 32.16 27.03 1.53
C THR A 993 30.76 26.68 2.00
N TRP A 994 30.61 26.33 3.27
CA TRP A 994 29.31 26.08 3.89
C TRP A 994 28.38 27.30 3.76
N GLN A 995 28.89 28.49 4.09
CA GLN A 995 28.13 29.74 4.04
C GLN A 995 27.69 30.08 2.61
N GLN A 996 28.57 29.88 1.63
CA GLN A 996 28.24 30.09 0.21
C GLN A 996 27.07 29.23 -0.27
N ILE A 997 27.03 27.95 0.11
CA ILE A 997 25.92 27.04 -0.25
C ILE A 997 24.61 27.53 0.39
N VAL A 998 24.66 27.83 1.69
CA VAL A 998 23.50 28.31 2.45
C VAL A 998 22.95 29.61 1.86
N ASP A 999 23.81 30.59 1.61
CA ASP A 999 23.39 31.88 1.04
C ASP A 999 22.79 31.70 -0.35
N ALA A 1000 23.38 30.86 -1.20
CA ALA A 1000 22.86 30.58 -2.54
C ALA A 1000 21.45 29.96 -2.48
N LEU A 1001 21.23 28.97 -1.62
CA LEU A 1001 19.91 28.34 -1.44
C LEU A 1001 18.87 29.31 -0.84
N VAL A 1002 19.29 30.16 0.10
CA VAL A 1002 18.44 31.19 0.70
C VAL A 1002 18.08 32.29 -0.31
N VAL A 1003 19.00 32.63 -1.22
CA VAL A 1003 18.72 33.55 -2.33
C VAL A 1003 17.61 33.01 -3.20
N GLU A 1004 17.67 31.73 -3.57
CA GLU A 1004 16.69 31.03 -4.41
C GLU A 1004 15.40 30.58 -3.68
N GLY A 1005 15.32 30.80 -2.37
CA GLY A 1005 14.05 30.68 -1.63
C GLY A 1005 13.93 29.50 -0.66
N ASP A 1006 15.03 28.81 -0.29
CA ASP A 1006 14.98 27.81 0.80
C ASP A 1006 14.89 28.52 2.16
N SER A 1007 13.67 28.64 2.67
CA SER A 1007 13.37 29.36 3.92
C SER A 1007 13.90 28.66 5.18
N ARG A 1008 14.18 27.35 5.12
CA ARG A 1008 14.65 26.55 6.27
C ARG A 1008 16.05 27.00 6.72
N LEU A 1009 16.85 27.49 5.78
CA LEU A 1009 18.24 27.90 6.00
C LEU A 1009 18.38 29.41 6.32
N ALA A 1010 17.29 30.19 6.26
CA ALA A 1010 17.27 31.64 6.52
C ALA A 1010 18.02 32.07 7.79
N PRO A 1011 17.84 31.40 8.96
CA PRO A 1011 18.47 31.83 10.21
C PRO A 1011 19.99 31.70 10.21
N TYR A 1012 20.56 31.06 9.19
CA TYR A 1012 21.98 30.75 9.09
C TYR A 1012 22.69 31.40 7.90
N SER A 1013 21.98 32.17 7.08
CA SER A 1013 22.55 32.99 6.01
C SER A 1013 23.08 34.32 6.58
N GLU A 1014 24.20 34.82 6.05
CA GLU A 1014 24.87 36.06 6.52
C GLU A 1014 24.66 37.28 5.61
#